data_AF-A0A932CS24-F1
#
_entry.id   AF-A0A932CS24-F1
#
_cell.length_a   1.000
_cell.length_b   1.000
_cell.length_c   1.000
_cell.angle_alpha   90.00
_cell.angle_beta   90.00
_cell.angle_gamma   90.00
#
_symmetry.space_group_name_H-M   'P 1'
#
loop_
_entity.id
_entity.type
_entity.pdbx_description
1 polymer ?
#
loop_
_entity_poly.entity_id
_entity_poly.type
_entity_poly.pdbx_seq_one_letter_code
_entity_poly.pdbx_strand_id
1 'polypeptide(L)'
;MRWEGRQLGRYEVISYLGRGGMGDVLLARVRGEAGFEKEVVLKTLPEGFSIDSPLGEALVREARLGERFEHPGIVQVLDFGRDGDTHFLVMEFVRGFSLRVLLRQARQASRPLPAWVAAHVMREVLGALAYVHELKDADGKLAGLVHRDVSPDNVLLSLTGGVKLSDFGVAKIRSAGAATQPGILRGKYAYMAPESITKGIVDARFDVWSAGVVLYEMLTLERPFSGEDDATLVHSLLRGEHRPIVDASPGVDPALARVVDKALERDPESRWQSARAFRASLDESCPPASDGDLRFAGFLGQILTEPGFAPLAALQTTPSGARAPFDPRSSSHASACDAVQTVTIGGRNAGVARPRARLWPLWAAAGLGALVLGGALWRSGWPVESRRSRAARAPTDAVARKAALRWGTTAALGDDAARSNAEAVAGYLALRLGRRVTPHVAVDYGALGIELGDGRVDAAWLPPLAFVEVEPRGVKALLVSERAGRPIYQSAIIVHRDAPYRRLDDLRGARAAWVDHNSAGGYLFARALLRRSGLDGELAEQRFLGSHASVCRAVADREVDVGATFGVRGDAGTTVLAPCGDLAERARSIRVLDWSAPIPGDTIAVRPGLDAATTALLESAFVQMSREMLSSVFHADGFVAADPSFYEGARALVGTGTGTGE
;
A
#
# COMPACT_ATOMS: atom_id res chain seq x y z
N MET A 1 3.50 -20.66 -5.94
CA MET A 1 3.23 -21.78 -6.87
C MET A 1 3.46 -21.49 -8.35
N ARG A 2 3.37 -20.27 -8.91
CA ARG A 2 3.59 -20.03 -10.37
C ARG A 2 5.07 -20.15 -10.84
N TRP A 3 6.02 -19.83 -9.97
CA TRP A 3 7.44 -19.68 -10.35
C TRP A 3 8.33 -20.85 -9.88
N GLU A 4 7.93 -21.57 -8.84
CA GLU A 4 8.75 -22.61 -8.20
C GLU A 4 9.03 -23.78 -9.16
N GLY A 5 10.30 -24.18 -9.27
CA GLY A 5 10.75 -25.23 -10.18
C GLY A 5 10.85 -24.80 -11.64
N ARG A 6 10.49 -23.54 -11.98
CA ARG A 6 10.66 -23.02 -13.34
C ARG A 6 12.13 -22.70 -13.61
N GLN A 7 12.57 -23.02 -14.82
CA GLN A 7 13.87 -22.62 -15.33
C GLN A 7 13.74 -21.26 -16.05
N LEU A 8 14.60 -20.29 -15.70
CA LEU A 8 14.77 -19.03 -16.43
C LEU A 8 16.22 -18.96 -16.92
N GLY A 9 16.44 -19.34 -18.18
CA GLY A 9 17.78 -19.54 -18.73
C GLY A 9 18.55 -20.60 -17.93
N ARG A 10 19.68 -20.24 -17.32
CA ARG A 10 20.48 -21.15 -16.47
C ARG A 10 20.08 -21.17 -15.00
N TYR A 11 19.06 -20.42 -14.61
CA TYR A 11 18.64 -20.26 -13.22
C TYR A 11 17.39 -21.07 -12.93
N GLU A 12 17.48 -21.99 -11.98
CA GLU A 12 16.35 -22.75 -11.46
C GLU A 12 15.71 -21.97 -10.32
N VAL A 13 14.44 -21.60 -10.44
CA VAL A 13 13.72 -20.85 -9.41
C VAL A 13 13.37 -21.77 -8.24
N ILE A 14 13.89 -21.43 -7.07
CA ILE A 14 13.68 -22.16 -5.82
C ILE A 14 12.37 -21.71 -5.16
N SER A 15 12.17 -20.40 -5.04
CA SER A 15 11.01 -19.83 -4.37
C SER A 15 10.69 -18.44 -4.88
N TYR A 16 9.42 -18.08 -4.79
CA TYR A 16 8.99 -16.69 -5.00
C TYR A 16 9.25 -15.92 -3.72
N LEU A 17 10.04 -14.85 -3.81
CA LEU A 17 10.29 -13.99 -2.66
C LEU A 17 9.15 -12.97 -2.55
N GLY A 18 8.76 -12.29 -3.62
CA GLY A 18 7.69 -11.29 -3.57
C GLY A 18 7.55 -10.52 -4.87
N ARG A 19 6.79 -9.43 -4.85
CA ARG A 19 6.61 -8.52 -6.00
C ARG A 19 6.97 -7.11 -5.56
N GLY A 20 7.97 -6.52 -6.19
CA GLY A 20 8.37 -5.13 -5.99
C GLY A 20 7.74 -4.20 -7.02
N GLY A 21 8.08 -2.90 -6.96
CA GLY A 21 7.53 -1.88 -7.87
C GLY A 21 7.87 -2.07 -9.35
N MET A 22 8.86 -2.90 -9.69
CA MET A 22 9.28 -3.21 -11.06
C MET A 22 8.94 -4.65 -11.50
N GLY A 23 8.33 -5.48 -10.64
CA GLY A 23 7.90 -6.86 -10.97
C GLY A 23 8.28 -7.91 -9.92
N ASP A 24 8.30 -9.20 -10.31
CA ASP A 24 8.46 -10.31 -9.38
C ASP A 24 9.93 -10.53 -9.01
N VAL A 25 10.18 -10.80 -7.73
CA VAL A 25 11.48 -11.08 -7.12
C VAL A 25 11.51 -12.55 -6.70
N LEU A 26 12.46 -13.30 -7.24
CA LEU A 26 12.54 -14.76 -7.12
C LEU A 26 13.90 -15.16 -6.53
N LEU A 27 13.90 -16.15 -5.65
CA LEU A 27 15.12 -16.85 -5.25
C LEU A 27 15.36 -17.94 -6.28
N ALA A 28 16.55 -17.95 -6.85
CA ALA A 28 16.95 -18.97 -7.80
C ALA A 28 18.33 -19.52 -7.44
N ARG A 29 18.68 -20.64 -8.06
CA ARG A 29 20.04 -21.17 -8.04
C ARG A 29 20.55 -21.35 -9.45
N VAL A 30 21.84 -21.08 -9.62
CA VAL A 30 22.59 -21.53 -10.78
C VAL A 30 23.39 -22.77 -10.40
N ARG A 31 23.34 -23.80 -11.25
CA ARG A 31 24.22 -24.97 -11.16
C ARG A 31 25.38 -24.81 -12.12
N GLY A 32 26.61 -24.91 -11.61
CA GLY A 32 27.85 -24.92 -12.37
C GLY A 32 28.42 -26.33 -12.51
N GLU A 33 29.61 -26.42 -13.10
CA GLU A 33 30.37 -27.67 -13.18
C GLU A 33 30.71 -28.23 -11.80
N ALA A 34 30.97 -29.55 -11.74
CA ALA A 34 31.33 -30.27 -10.53
C ALA A 34 30.34 -30.13 -9.35
N GLY A 35 29.06 -29.83 -9.64
CA GLY A 35 28.02 -29.69 -8.61
C GLY A 35 28.07 -28.38 -7.83
N PHE A 36 28.77 -27.36 -8.33
CA PHE A 36 28.73 -26.01 -7.76
C PHE A 36 27.29 -25.45 -7.83
N GLU A 37 26.77 -24.97 -6.71
CA GLU A 37 25.46 -24.32 -6.66
C GLU A 37 25.59 -22.95 -5.99
N LYS A 38 25.08 -21.91 -6.64
CA LYS A 38 25.05 -20.55 -6.08
C LYS A 38 23.63 -20.00 -6.12
N GLU A 39 23.17 -19.52 -4.98
CA GLU A 39 21.88 -18.84 -4.86
C GLU A 39 22.00 -17.38 -5.32
N VAL A 40 20.97 -16.93 -6.04
CA VAL A 40 20.85 -15.59 -6.63
C VAL A 40 19.42 -15.11 -6.52
N VAL A 41 19.22 -13.80 -6.66
CA VAL A 41 17.90 -13.20 -6.79
C VAL A 41 17.65 -12.83 -8.24
N LEU A 42 16.48 -13.21 -8.77
CA LEU A 42 16.01 -12.77 -10.09
C LEU A 42 14.91 -11.74 -9.91
N LYS A 43 15.10 -10.54 -10.45
CA LYS A 43 14.07 -9.50 -10.53
C LYS A 43 13.55 -9.42 -11.96
N THR A 44 12.29 -9.78 -12.14
CA THR A 44 11.62 -9.92 -13.45
C THR A 44 10.64 -8.78 -13.68
N LEU A 45 10.24 -8.55 -14.93
CA LEU A 45 9.10 -7.66 -15.23
C LEU A 45 7.76 -8.33 -14.88
N PRO A 46 6.71 -7.56 -14.53
CA PRO A 46 5.39 -8.13 -14.34
C PRO A 46 4.86 -8.72 -15.64
N GLU A 47 4.01 -9.74 -15.55
CA GLU A 47 3.37 -10.33 -16.72
C GLU A 47 2.59 -9.28 -17.54
N GLY A 48 2.72 -9.34 -18.86
CA GLY A 48 2.11 -8.39 -19.79
C GLY A 48 2.95 -7.13 -20.05
N PHE A 49 4.03 -6.89 -19.30
CA PHE A 49 4.94 -5.78 -19.56
C PHE A 49 6.13 -6.24 -20.42
N SER A 50 6.41 -5.48 -21.47
CA SER A 50 7.57 -5.71 -22.34
C SER A 50 8.80 -4.96 -21.84
N ILE A 51 9.96 -5.31 -22.38
CA ILE A 51 11.22 -4.61 -22.12
C ILE A 51 11.22 -3.16 -22.62
N ASP A 52 10.38 -2.86 -23.62
CA ASP A 52 10.19 -1.52 -24.17
C ASP A 52 9.19 -0.67 -23.36
N SER A 53 8.60 -1.24 -22.31
CA SER A 53 7.75 -0.48 -21.39
C SER A 53 8.59 0.43 -20.48
N PRO A 54 8.01 1.47 -19.86
CA PRO A 54 8.73 2.30 -18.88
C PRO A 54 9.34 1.50 -17.71
N LEU A 55 8.73 0.38 -17.32
CA LEU A 55 9.28 -0.54 -16.32
C LEU A 55 10.46 -1.35 -16.87
N GLY A 56 10.38 -1.78 -18.13
CA GLY A 56 11.47 -2.44 -18.84
C GLY A 56 12.70 -1.55 -19.00
N GLU A 57 12.51 -0.31 -19.43
CA GLU A 57 13.59 0.68 -19.51
C GLU A 57 14.26 0.92 -18.15
N ALA A 58 13.46 0.92 -17.08
CA ALA A 58 13.98 1.07 -15.72
C ALA A 58 14.83 -0.14 -15.31
N LEU A 59 14.36 -1.37 -15.58
CA LEU A 59 15.11 -2.59 -15.30
C LEU A 59 16.43 -2.65 -16.08
N VAL A 60 16.44 -2.28 -17.37
CA VAL A 60 17.66 -2.23 -18.20
C VAL A 60 18.65 -1.20 -17.66
N ARG A 61 18.17 -0.03 -17.25
CA ARG A 61 19.06 1.00 -16.71
C ARG A 61 19.56 0.63 -15.30
N GLU A 62 18.78 -0.10 -14.50
CA GLU A 62 19.26 -0.70 -13.25
C GLU A 62 20.38 -1.71 -13.51
N ALA A 63 20.23 -2.58 -14.50
CA ALA A 63 21.28 -3.51 -14.92
C ALA A 63 22.59 -2.78 -15.28
N ARG A 64 22.51 -1.77 -16.18
CA ARG A 64 23.67 -0.99 -16.62
C ARG A 64 24.35 -0.20 -15.51
N LEU A 65 23.59 0.30 -14.54
CA LEU A 65 24.16 1.02 -13.41
C LEU A 65 24.81 0.04 -12.43
N GLY A 66 24.14 -1.07 -12.12
CA GLY A 66 24.66 -2.08 -11.21
C GLY A 66 25.95 -2.74 -11.67
N GLU A 67 26.14 -2.92 -12.99
CA GLU A 67 27.41 -3.39 -13.57
C GLU A 67 28.60 -2.47 -13.25
N ARG A 68 28.36 -1.17 -13.02
CA ARG A 68 29.42 -0.20 -12.72
C ARG A 68 29.78 -0.14 -11.24
N PHE A 69 28.99 -0.76 -10.38
CA PHE A 69 29.16 -0.65 -8.94
C PHE A 69 30.01 -1.79 -8.41
N GLU A 70 31.07 -1.42 -7.70
CA GLU A 70 31.97 -2.32 -6.98
C GLU A 70 32.11 -1.80 -5.55
N HIS A 71 31.16 -2.15 -4.68
CA HIS A 71 31.16 -1.70 -3.29
C HIS A 71 30.49 -2.74 -2.37
N PRO A 72 31.09 -3.07 -1.21
CA PRO A 72 30.57 -4.12 -0.33
C PRO A 72 29.16 -3.80 0.21
N GLY A 73 28.87 -2.52 0.43
CA GLY A 73 27.56 -2.02 0.88
C GLY A 73 26.50 -1.84 -0.21
N ILE A 74 26.74 -2.33 -1.44
CA ILE A 74 25.77 -2.30 -2.54
C ILE A 74 25.45 -3.74 -2.96
N VAL A 75 24.18 -4.01 -3.30
CA VAL A 75 23.79 -5.29 -3.89
C VAL A 75 24.39 -5.41 -5.29
N GLN A 76 25.21 -6.44 -5.50
CA GLN A 76 25.86 -6.69 -6.77
C GLN A 76 24.88 -7.20 -7.83
N VAL A 77 24.87 -6.54 -8.99
CA VAL A 77 24.29 -7.10 -10.22
C VAL A 77 25.28 -8.09 -10.82
N LEU A 78 24.80 -9.31 -11.10
CA LEU A 78 25.62 -10.43 -11.58
C LEU A 78 25.44 -10.70 -13.08
N ASP A 79 24.21 -10.51 -13.59
CA ASP A 79 23.86 -10.84 -14.97
C ASP A 79 22.54 -10.16 -15.34
N PHE A 80 22.27 -9.99 -16.64
CA PHE A 80 20.99 -9.55 -17.17
C PHE A 80 20.56 -10.48 -18.30
N GLY A 81 19.47 -11.22 -18.06
CA GLY A 81 19.06 -12.34 -18.89
C GLY A 81 17.67 -12.17 -19.51
N ARG A 82 17.39 -13.05 -20.47
CA ARG A 82 16.07 -13.22 -21.07
C ARG A 82 15.79 -14.71 -21.26
N ASP A 83 14.59 -15.12 -20.91
CA ASP A 83 14.05 -16.45 -21.23
C ASP A 83 12.64 -16.32 -21.80
N GLY A 84 12.47 -16.70 -23.07
CA GLY A 84 11.26 -16.34 -23.85
C GLY A 84 11.04 -14.83 -23.85
N ASP A 85 9.87 -14.38 -23.41
CA ASP A 85 9.52 -12.96 -23.30
C ASP A 85 9.85 -12.35 -21.92
N THR A 86 10.33 -13.17 -20.98
CA THR A 86 10.64 -12.72 -19.61
C THR A 86 12.08 -12.22 -19.55
N HIS A 87 12.25 -10.93 -19.32
CA HIS A 87 13.55 -10.34 -18.98
C HIS A 87 13.74 -10.34 -17.46
N PHE A 88 14.97 -10.57 -17.02
CA PHE A 88 15.28 -10.62 -15.60
C PHE A 88 16.68 -10.12 -15.29
N LEU A 89 16.78 -9.38 -14.19
CA LEU A 89 18.04 -8.94 -13.59
C LEU A 89 18.46 -9.96 -12.53
N VAL A 90 19.70 -10.44 -12.63
CA VAL A 90 20.29 -11.38 -11.68
C VAL A 90 21.14 -10.61 -10.69
N MET A 91 20.87 -10.79 -9.42
CA MET A 91 21.55 -10.09 -8.32
C MET A 91 22.09 -11.09 -7.31
N GLU A 92 23.07 -10.69 -6.53
CA GLU A 92 23.51 -11.48 -5.39
C GLU A 92 22.34 -11.71 -4.41
N PHE A 93 22.31 -12.89 -3.79
CA PHE A 93 21.38 -13.17 -2.72
C PHE A 93 21.97 -12.76 -1.36
N VAL A 94 21.39 -11.74 -0.74
CA VAL A 94 21.74 -11.33 0.62
C VAL A 94 21.01 -12.25 1.61
N ARG A 95 21.77 -13.12 2.28
CA ARG A 95 21.22 -14.05 3.29
C ARG A 95 20.81 -13.30 4.56
N GLY A 96 19.58 -12.79 4.57
CA GLY A 96 18.97 -12.14 5.73
C GLY A 96 17.62 -11.52 5.39
N PHE A 97 17.39 -10.26 5.76
CA PHE A 97 16.10 -9.58 5.60
C PHE A 97 16.28 -8.05 5.48
N SER A 98 15.23 -7.32 5.08
CA SER A 98 15.30 -5.86 4.99
C SER A 98 15.20 -5.17 6.35
N LEU A 99 15.74 -3.95 6.45
CA LEU A 99 15.61 -3.10 7.65
C LEU A 99 14.15 -2.86 8.02
N ARG A 100 13.23 -2.82 7.04
CA ARG A 100 11.77 -2.77 7.28
C ARG A 100 11.29 -3.90 8.19
N VAL A 101 11.78 -5.13 7.98
CA VAL A 101 11.44 -6.29 8.81
C VAL A 101 11.95 -6.08 10.23
N LEU A 102 13.19 -5.60 10.39
CA LEU A 102 13.77 -5.30 11.70
C LEU A 102 12.95 -4.24 12.45
N LEU A 103 12.61 -3.13 11.78
CA LEU A 103 11.83 -2.04 12.37
C LEU A 103 10.41 -2.48 12.76
N ARG A 104 9.77 -3.34 11.96
CA ARG A 104 8.46 -3.91 12.30
C ARG A 104 8.53 -4.72 13.60
N GLN A 105 9.59 -5.50 13.78
CA GLN A 105 9.80 -6.30 14.98
C GLN A 105 10.13 -5.43 16.19
N ALA A 106 10.98 -4.43 16.02
CA ALA A 106 11.28 -3.42 17.03
C ALA A 106 10.02 -2.68 17.51
N ARG A 107 9.10 -2.34 16.58
CA ARG A 107 7.77 -1.76 16.90
C ARG A 107 6.87 -2.70 17.66
N GLN A 108 6.80 -3.97 17.26
CA GLN A 108 6.00 -4.98 17.97
C GLN A 108 6.48 -5.18 19.41
N ALA A 109 7.79 -5.06 19.63
CA ALA A 109 8.40 -5.11 20.95
C ALA A 109 8.40 -3.75 21.68
N SER A 110 7.89 -2.68 21.07
CA SER A 110 7.97 -1.29 21.56
C SER A 110 9.37 -0.89 22.04
N ARG A 111 10.40 -1.36 21.33
CA ARG A 111 11.81 -1.21 21.71
C ARG A 111 12.62 -0.69 20.53
N PRO A 112 13.00 0.60 20.52
CA PRO A 112 13.83 1.17 19.46
C PRO A 112 15.17 0.45 19.30
N LEU A 113 15.78 0.61 18.13
CA LEU A 113 17.10 0.02 17.90
C LEU A 113 18.14 0.75 18.75
N PRO A 114 19.09 0.03 19.39
CA PRO A 114 20.17 0.68 20.10
C PRO A 114 20.96 1.62 19.17
N ALA A 115 21.40 2.77 19.69
CA ALA A 115 22.08 3.80 18.90
C ALA A 115 23.28 3.25 18.09
N TRP A 116 24.06 2.33 18.69
CA TRP A 116 25.19 1.71 18.01
C TRP A 116 24.78 0.82 16.82
N VAL A 117 23.59 0.20 16.87
CA VAL A 117 23.03 -0.61 15.78
C VAL A 117 22.59 0.31 14.65
N ALA A 118 21.82 1.35 14.97
CA ALA A 118 21.35 2.33 14.00
C ALA A 118 22.54 3.04 13.31
N ALA A 119 23.57 3.41 14.07
CA ALA A 119 24.79 4.01 13.55
C ALA A 119 25.58 3.04 12.65
N HIS A 120 25.70 1.76 13.01
CA HIS A 120 26.35 0.76 12.18
C HIS A 120 25.65 0.59 10.82
N VAL A 121 24.32 0.42 10.83
CA VAL A 121 23.53 0.31 9.59
C VAL A 121 23.68 1.57 8.74
N MET A 122 23.57 2.75 9.35
CA MET A 122 23.63 4.01 8.60
C MET A 122 25.03 4.31 8.06
N ARG A 123 26.09 3.92 8.78
CA ARG A 123 27.48 4.04 8.30
C ARG A 123 27.69 3.33 6.98
N GLU A 124 27.20 2.10 6.85
CA GLU A 124 27.32 1.30 5.64
C GLU A 124 26.48 1.88 4.49
N VAL A 125 25.24 2.31 4.79
CA VAL A 125 24.38 3.01 3.82
C VAL A 125 25.06 4.30 3.31
N LEU A 126 25.60 5.13 4.19
CA LEU A 126 26.28 6.37 3.81
C LEU A 126 27.59 6.09 3.04
N GLY A 127 28.28 4.99 3.34
CA GLY A 127 29.42 4.53 2.55
C GLY A 127 29.03 4.21 1.11
N ALA A 128 27.96 3.42 0.93
CA ALA A 128 27.42 3.08 -0.38
C ALA A 128 26.96 4.32 -1.16
N LEU A 129 26.25 5.25 -0.49
CA LEU A 129 25.81 6.51 -1.10
C LEU A 129 26.99 7.39 -1.52
N ALA A 130 27.98 7.57 -0.65
CA ALA A 130 29.17 8.36 -0.96
C ALA A 130 29.92 7.79 -2.17
N TYR A 131 30.07 6.47 -2.25
CA TYR A 131 30.66 5.80 -3.41
C TYR A 131 29.91 6.13 -4.71
N VAL A 132 28.58 6.03 -4.71
CA VAL A 132 27.77 6.27 -5.92
C VAL A 132 27.76 7.75 -6.31
N HIS A 133 27.64 8.67 -5.35
CA HIS A 133 27.62 10.11 -5.60
C HIS A 133 28.93 10.61 -6.21
N GLU A 134 30.05 9.93 -5.92
CA GLU A 134 31.38 10.31 -6.35
C GLU A 134 31.90 9.52 -7.55
N LEU A 135 31.10 8.58 -8.05
CA LEU A 135 31.44 7.80 -9.22
C LEU A 135 31.66 8.72 -10.42
N LYS A 136 32.78 8.54 -11.11
CA LYS A 136 33.12 9.31 -12.30
C LYS A 136 32.71 8.58 -13.57
N ASP A 137 32.41 9.35 -14.62
CA ASP A 137 32.23 8.84 -15.98
C ASP A 137 33.59 8.63 -16.68
N ALA A 138 33.55 8.19 -17.93
CA ALA A 138 34.74 7.93 -18.73
C ALA A 138 35.60 9.20 -18.97
N ASP A 139 35.00 10.39 -18.88
CA ASP A 139 35.67 11.67 -19.05
C ASP A 139 36.22 12.23 -17.72
N GLY A 140 36.11 11.47 -16.63
CA GLY A 140 36.57 11.84 -15.29
C GLY A 140 35.68 12.84 -14.56
N LYS A 141 34.47 13.13 -15.08
CA LYS A 141 33.49 14.00 -14.43
C LYS A 141 32.59 13.19 -13.50
N LEU A 142 32.01 13.83 -12.49
CA LEU A 142 31.03 13.18 -11.63
C LEU A 142 29.82 12.75 -12.46
N ALA A 143 29.45 11.47 -12.35
CA ALA A 143 28.34 10.88 -13.09
C ALA A 143 26.97 11.42 -12.63
N GLY A 144 26.92 12.18 -11.53
CA GLY A 144 25.70 12.80 -11.01
C GLY A 144 24.64 11.78 -10.57
N LEU A 145 25.07 10.58 -10.17
CA LEU A 145 24.17 9.51 -9.77
C LEU A 145 23.61 9.81 -8.37
N VAL A 146 22.29 9.62 -8.22
CA VAL A 146 21.54 9.79 -6.98
C VAL A 146 20.64 8.57 -6.85
N HIS A 147 20.57 7.95 -5.67
CA HIS A 147 19.79 6.75 -5.43
C HIS A 147 18.28 7.03 -5.51
N ARG A 148 17.80 8.13 -4.94
CA ARG A 148 16.39 8.60 -4.99
C ARG A 148 15.35 7.70 -4.33
N ASP A 149 15.79 6.66 -3.62
CA ASP A 149 14.91 5.65 -3.03
C ASP A 149 15.51 4.99 -1.80
N VAL A 150 16.23 5.77 -0.98
CA VAL A 150 16.74 5.27 0.29
C VAL A 150 15.57 5.12 1.26
N SER A 151 15.26 3.88 1.64
CA SER A 151 14.18 3.52 2.54
C SER A 151 14.50 2.21 3.27
N PRO A 152 13.81 1.88 4.38
CA PRO A 152 14.07 0.63 5.10
C PRO A 152 13.83 -0.63 4.28
N ASP A 153 13.05 -0.52 3.21
CA ASP A 153 12.76 -1.64 2.33
C ASP A 153 13.94 -2.00 1.40
N ASN A 154 14.78 -1.01 1.09
CA ASN A 154 15.93 -1.13 0.19
C ASN A 154 17.27 -1.27 0.94
N VAL A 155 17.24 -1.35 2.27
CA VAL A 155 18.41 -1.64 3.10
C VAL A 155 18.33 -3.10 3.54
N LEU A 156 19.19 -3.95 3.00
CA LEU A 156 19.25 -5.38 3.29
C LEU A 156 20.31 -5.68 4.36
N LEU A 157 19.92 -6.48 5.34
CA LEU A 157 20.76 -6.87 6.47
C LEU A 157 21.12 -8.35 6.32
N SER A 158 22.41 -8.65 6.19
CA SER A 158 22.95 -10.01 6.19
C SER A 158 23.08 -10.52 7.62
N LEU A 159 22.77 -11.79 7.84
CA LEU A 159 23.00 -12.44 9.13
C LEU A 159 24.48 -12.54 9.52
N THR A 160 25.38 -12.35 8.56
CA THR A 160 26.82 -12.28 8.80
C THR A 160 27.30 -10.88 9.20
N GLY A 161 26.39 -9.91 9.36
CA GLY A 161 26.71 -8.54 9.78
C GLY A 161 26.85 -7.54 8.64
N GLY A 162 26.81 -7.98 7.38
CA GLY A 162 26.86 -7.06 6.24
C GLY A 162 25.57 -6.26 6.06
N VAL A 163 25.68 -4.99 5.65
CA VAL A 163 24.55 -4.13 5.30
C VAL A 163 24.69 -3.69 3.85
N LYS A 164 23.64 -3.88 3.04
CA LYS A 164 23.68 -3.65 1.60
C LYS A 164 22.49 -2.82 1.13
N LEU A 165 22.74 -1.84 0.28
CA LEU A 165 21.72 -1.02 -0.36
C LEU A 165 21.32 -1.63 -1.71
N SER A 166 20.01 -1.79 -1.94
CA SER A 166 19.42 -2.34 -3.17
C SER A 166 18.58 -1.30 -3.92
N ASP A 167 18.17 -1.64 -5.15
CA ASP A 167 17.17 -0.90 -5.91
C ASP A 167 17.49 0.59 -6.13
N PHE A 168 18.65 0.87 -6.73
CA PHE A 168 18.99 2.23 -7.16
C PHE A 168 17.86 2.78 -8.04
N GLY A 169 17.25 3.89 -7.61
CA GLY A 169 15.94 4.38 -8.03
C GLY A 169 15.87 4.88 -9.47
N VAL A 170 15.99 3.97 -10.41
CA VAL A 170 15.96 4.23 -11.85
C VAL A 170 14.54 4.52 -12.36
N ALA A 171 13.49 4.04 -11.66
CA ALA A 171 12.09 4.13 -12.10
C ALA A 171 11.36 5.44 -11.74
N LYS A 172 12.02 6.60 -11.82
CA LYS A 172 11.31 7.89 -11.84
C LYS A 172 11.66 8.67 -13.10
N ILE A 173 11.29 8.12 -14.25
CA ILE A 173 10.85 8.96 -15.36
C ILE A 173 9.66 9.75 -14.84
N ARG A 174 9.71 11.07 -15.06
CA ARG A 174 8.70 12.08 -14.74
C ARG A 174 7.36 11.68 -15.36
N SER A 175 6.65 10.75 -14.75
CA SER A 175 5.31 10.38 -15.15
C SER A 175 4.36 11.33 -14.43
N ALA A 176 4.17 12.51 -15.01
CA ALA A 176 3.10 13.43 -14.63
C ALA A 176 1.69 12.80 -14.74
N GLY A 177 1.57 11.57 -15.26
CA GLY A 177 0.30 10.82 -15.38
C GLY A 177 0.21 9.50 -14.60
N ALA A 178 1.24 9.07 -13.85
CA ALA A 178 1.17 7.85 -13.01
C ALA A 178 0.85 8.15 -11.53
N ALA A 179 0.49 9.41 -11.24
CA ALA A 179 0.28 9.97 -9.91
C ALA A 179 -1.13 9.72 -9.31
N THR A 180 -1.87 8.71 -9.82
CA THR A 180 -3.32 8.56 -9.58
C THR A 180 -3.73 7.25 -8.89
N GLN A 181 -2.86 6.62 -8.09
CA GLN A 181 -3.25 5.50 -7.21
C GLN A 181 -3.13 5.89 -5.72
N PRO A 182 -4.25 6.05 -4.99
CA PRO A 182 -4.27 6.34 -3.56
C PRO A 182 -3.57 5.23 -2.75
N GLY A 183 -2.74 5.60 -1.77
CA GLY A 183 -2.13 4.66 -0.80
C GLY A 183 -0.75 4.09 -1.15
N ILE A 184 -0.37 4.00 -2.44
CA ILE A 184 1.03 3.72 -2.84
C ILE A 184 1.94 4.92 -2.54
N LEU A 185 1.34 6.12 -2.61
CA LEU A 185 1.98 7.39 -2.33
C LEU A 185 2.53 7.40 -0.86
N ARG A 186 1.71 7.21 0.17
CA ARG A 186 2.04 7.43 1.60
C ARG A 186 3.31 6.75 2.13
N GLY A 187 3.61 5.53 1.68
CA GLY A 187 4.76 4.77 2.18
C GLY A 187 6.12 5.32 1.74
N LYS A 188 6.21 5.82 0.50
CA LYS A 188 7.47 6.19 -0.16
C LYS A 188 7.75 7.70 -0.12
N TYR A 189 6.71 8.54 -0.07
CA TYR A 189 6.90 9.99 0.15
C TYR A 189 7.49 10.30 1.53
N ALA A 190 7.25 9.46 2.54
CA ALA A 190 7.75 9.71 3.89
C ALA A 190 9.29 9.82 3.98
N TYR A 191 10.03 9.25 3.02
CA TYR A 191 11.49 9.34 2.93
C TYR A 191 11.97 10.37 1.91
N MET A 192 11.06 11.04 1.21
CA MET A 192 11.36 11.93 0.10
C MET A 192 11.76 13.32 0.59
N ALA A 193 12.80 13.90 0.02
CA ALA A 193 13.23 15.25 0.36
C ALA A 193 12.23 16.32 -0.14
N PRO A 194 11.92 17.38 0.64
CA PRO A 194 10.89 18.38 0.29
C PRO A 194 11.13 19.10 -1.04
N GLU A 195 12.39 19.32 -1.42
CA GLU A 195 12.77 19.97 -2.67
C GLU A 195 12.37 19.16 -3.91
N SER A 196 12.22 17.85 -3.79
CA SER A 196 11.81 17.01 -4.93
C SER A 196 10.33 17.20 -5.29
N ILE A 197 9.51 17.60 -4.31
CA ILE A 197 8.08 17.89 -4.47
C ILE A 197 7.91 19.28 -5.11
N THR A 198 8.77 20.23 -4.75
CA THR A 198 8.64 21.64 -5.17
C THR A 198 9.42 21.99 -6.44
N LYS A 199 10.63 21.45 -6.61
CA LYS A 199 11.58 21.84 -7.67
C LYS A 199 11.78 20.74 -8.72
N GLY A 200 11.45 19.48 -8.40
CA GLY A 200 11.53 18.34 -9.32
C GLY A 200 12.92 17.90 -9.77
N ILE A 201 13.98 18.65 -9.45
CA ILE A 201 15.39 18.33 -9.68
C ILE A 201 16.04 18.08 -8.32
N VAL A 202 16.77 16.96 -8.21
CA VAL A 202 17.38 16.50 -6.96
C VAL A 202 18.83 16.10 -7.20
N ASP A 203 19.72 16.49 -6.27
CA ASP A 203 21.13 16.11 -6.22
C ASP A 203 21.39 15.11 -5.06
N ALA A 204 22.65 14.83 -4.75
CA ALA A 204 23.07 13.91 -3.70
C ALA A 204 22.46 14.21 -2.30
N ARG A 205 22.07 15.46 -2.04
CA ARG A 205 21.48 15.89 -0.75
C ARG A 205 20.06 15.37 -0.55
N PHE A 206 19.42 14.89 -1.61
CA PHE A 206 18.19 14.13 -1.51
C PHE A 206 18.42 12.82 -0.73
N ASP A 207 19.45 12.07 -1.09
CA ASP A 207 19.74 10.80 -0.42
C ASP A 207 20.22 11.02 1.02
N VAL A 208 20.89 12.15 1.29
CA VAL A 208 21.25 12.57 2.65
C VAL A 208 20.01 12.75 3.51
N TRP A 209 18.98 13.44 3.01
CA TRP A 209 17.71 13.58 3.71
C TRP A 209 17.05 12.22 3.95
N SER A 210 16.93 11.40 2.89
CA SER A 210 16.30 10.08 3.00
C SER A 210 17.03 9.19 4.01
N ALA A 211 18.36 9.21 4.02
CA ALA A 211 19.19 8.54 5.03
C ALA A 211 18.93 9.09 6.44
N GLY A 212 18.79 10.40 6.60
CA GLY A 212 18.40 11.04 7.86
C GLY A 212 17.04 10.56 8.37
N VAL A 213 16.04 10.44 7.49
CA VAL A 213 14.71 9.92 7.83
C VAL A 213 14.80 8.47 8.32
N VAL A 214 15.58 7.64 7.62
CA VAL A 214 15.78 6.23 8.02
C VAL A 214 16.49 6.14 9.37
N LEU A 215 17.52 6.96 9.60
CA LEU A 215 18.23 7.00 10.88
C LEU A 215 17.31 7.45 12.03
N TYR A 216 16.49 8.48 11.79
CA TYR A 216 15.46 8.92 12.73
C TYR A 216 14.52 7.77 13.08
N GLU A 217 13.96 7.09 12.08
CA GLU A 217 13.01 5.98 12.28
C GLU A 217 13.63 4.80 13.04
N MET A 218 14.93 4.52 12.85
CA MET A 218 15.62 3.49 13.64
C MET A 218 15.74 3.85 15.12
N LEU A 219 15.99 5.12 15.42
CA LEU A 219 16.23 5.60 16.79
C LEU A 219 14.93 5.85 17.57
N THR A 220 13.83 6.18 16.88
CA THR A 220 12.57 6.57 17.53
C THR A 220 11.42 5.59 17.30
N LEU A 221 11.53 4.70 16.31
CA LEU A 221 10.45 3.88 15.74
C LEU A 221 9.30 4.67 15.09
N GLU A 222 9.39 6.00 15.08
CA GLU A 222 8.45 6.92 14.46
C GLU A 222 9.08 7.54 13.21
N ARG A 223 8.27 7.91 12.23
CA ARG A 223 8.79 8.70 11.11
C ARG A 223 8.79 10.19 11.51
N PRO A 224 9.81 10.97 11.12
CA PRO A 224 9.87 12.40 11.46
C PRO A 224 8.74 13.21 10.80
N PHE A 225 8.22 12.71 9.67
CA PHE A 225 7.12 13.31 8.93
C PHE A 225 6.04 12.27 8.68
N SER A 226 4.80 12.61 9.01
CA SER A 226 3.63 11.74 8.85
C SER A 226 2.37 12.59 8.62
N GLY A 227 1.39 12.01 7.94
CA GLY A 227 0.06 12.60 7.77
C GLY A 227 -0.97 11.50 7.64
N GLU A 228 -2.24 11.81 7.93
CA GLU A 228 -3.38 10.89 7.86
C GLU A 228 -3.71 10.47 6.42
N ASP A 229 -3.28 11.27 5.45
CA ASP A 229 -3.35 11.03 4.01
C ASP A 229 -2.09 11.54 3.28
N ASP A 230 -2.07 11.41 1.96
CA ASP A 230 -0.93 11.83 1.13
C ASP A 230 -0.71 13.35 1.14
N ALA A 231 -1.78 14.13 1.22
CA ALA A 231 -1.73 15.59 1.18
C ALA A 231 -1.15 16.17 2.48
N THR A 232 -1.60 15.65 3.63
CA THR A 232 -1.10 15.99 4.96
C THR A 232 0.34 15.55 5.16
N LEU A 233 0.73 14.39 4.64
CA LEU A 233 2.14 13.95 4.62
C LEU A 233 3.00 14.90 3.79
N VAL A 234 2.58 15.24 2.57
CA VAL A 234 3.28 16.21 1.71
C VAL A 234 3.39 17.56 2.42
N HIS A 235 2.32 18.03 3.04
CA HIS A 235 2.33 19.29 3.78
C HIS A 235 3.30 19.26 4.98
N SER A 236 3.34 18.16 5.74
CA SER A 236 4.33 17.95 6.83
C SER A 236 5.76 18.00 6.30
N LEU A 237 6.04 17.30 5.18
CA LEU A 237 7.35 17.34 4.50
C LEU A 237 7.72 18.75 4.05
N LEU A 238 6.79 19.50 3.46
CA LEU A 238 7.03 20.86 2.98
C LEU A 238 7.27 21.88 4.10
N ARG A 239 6.68 21.66 5.28
CA ARG A 239 7.02 22.43 6.49
C ARG A 239 8.40 22.08 7.02
N GLY A 240 8.81 20.82 6.93
CA GLY A 240 10.12 20.36 7.38
C GLY A 240 10.32 20.49 8.89
N GLU A 241 9.23 20.56 9.66
CA GLU A 241 9.25 20.60 11.11
C GLU A 241 9.07 19.16 11.62
N HIS A 242 10.12 18.58 12.20
CA HIS A 242 10.07 17.30 12.89
C HIS A 242 10.35 17.47 14.38
N ARG A 243 9.89 16.51 15.19
CA ARG A 243 10.23 16.48 16.62
C ARG A 243 11.72 16.17 16.78
N PRO A 244 12.52 17.00 17.47
CA PRO A 244 13.95 16.75 17.66
C PRO A 244 14.24 15.38 18.28
N ILE A 245 15.36 14.74 17.92
CA ILE A 245 15.70 13.40 18.44
C ILE A 245 15.83 13.41 19.97
N VAL A 246 16.37 14.47 20.56
CA VAL A 246 16.50 14.59 22.02
C VAL A 246 15.15 14.52 22.74
N ASP A 247 14.08 14.95 22.09
CA ASP A 247 12.73 14.89 22.63
C ASP A 247 12.06 13.56 22.33
N ALA A 248 12.25 13.04 21.11
CA ALA A 248 11.61 11.79 20.64
C ALA A 248 12.23 10.53 21.25
N SER A 249 13.54 10.54 21.52
CA SER A 249 14.27 9.43 22.14
C SER A 249 15.32 9.97 23.13
N PRO A 250 14.90 10.34 24.36
CA PRO A 250 15.78 10.96 25.37
C PRO A 250 17.02 10.14 25.78
N GLY A 251 17.05 8.84 25.48
CA GLY A 251 18.21 7.98 25.73
C GLY A 251 19.31 8.06 24.67
N VAL A 252 19.13 8.83 23.59
CA VAL A 252 20.12 9.03 22.53
C VAL A 252 21.08 10.15 22.92
N ASP A 253 22.38 9.94 22.68
CA ASP A 253 23.39 10.97 22.92
C ASP A 253 23.08 12.27 22.16
N PRO A 254 23.10 13.44 22.82
CA PRO A 254 22.81 14.72 22.16
C PRO A 254 23.69 15.03 20.95
N ALA A 255 24.93 14.52 20.90
CA ALA A 255 25.80 14.66 19.73
C ALA A 255 25.24 13.88 18.53
N LEU A 256 24.81 12.63 18.74
CA LEU A 256 24.16 11.83 17.70
C LEU A 256 22.83 12.46 17.27
N ALA A 257 22.04 12.96 18.23
CA ALA A 257 20.78 13.65 17.94
C ALA A 257 20.98 14.83 16.96
N ARG A 258 21.96 15.71 17.22
CA ARG A 258 22.31 16.83 16.34
C ARG A 258 22.72 16.39 14.93
N VAL A 259 23.39 15.25 14.82
CA VAL A 259 23.82 14.68 13.53
C VAL A 259 22.62 14.28 12.68
N VAL A 260 21.60 13.67 13.30
CA VAL A 260 20.34 13.31 12.62
C VAL A 260 19.53 14.56 12.27
N ASP A 261 19.33 15.46 13.23
CA ASP A 261 18.52 16.67 13.04
C ASP A 261 19.09 17.54 11.90
N LYS A 262 20.43 17.66 11.80
CA LYS A 262 21.08 18.35 10.68
C LYS A 262 20.84 17.70 9.32
N ALA A 263 20.70 16.36 9.26
CA ALA A 263 20.37 15.68 8.01
C ALA A 263 18.93 15.99 7.54
N LEU A 264 18.05 16.37 8.48
CA LEU A 264 16.64 16.68 8.28
C LEU A 264 16.34 18.18 8.21
N GLU A 265 17.37 19.03 8.05
CA GLU A 265 17.18 20.46 7.81
C GLU A 265 16.38 20.69 6.53
N ARG A 266 15.30 21.46 6.56
CA ARG A 266 14.42 21.62 5.38
C ARG A 266 15.17 22.17 4.17
N ASP A 267 16.03 23.15 4.38
CA ASP A 267 16.86 23.76 3.34
C ASP A 267 18.05 22.85 2.99
N PRO A 268 18.19 22.37 1.74
CA PRO A 268 19.31 21.52 1.34
C PRO A 268 20.70 22.14 1.59
N GLU A 269 20.83 23.48 1.53
CA GLU A 269 22.09 24.16 1.81
C GLU A 269 22.48 24.11 3.30
N SER A 270 21.50 23.90 4.18
CA SER A 270 21.71 23.78 5.64
C SER A 270 22.01 22.35 6.10
N ARG A 271 21.80 21.34 5.24
CA ARG A 271 22.05 19.92 5.51
C ARG A 271 23.53 19.54 5.44
N TRP A 272 23.83 18.28 5.70
CA TRP A 272 25.10 17.68 5.27
C TRP A 272 25.22 17.73 3.74
N GLN A 273 26.31 18.32 3.25
CA GLN A 273 26.50 18.55 1.80
C GLN A 273 26.90 17.28 1.03
N SER A 274 27.25 16.20 1.73
CA SER A 274 27.52 14.90 1.11
C SER A 274 27.28 13.75 2.09
N ALA A 275 27.03 12.55 1.56
CA ALA A 275 26.95 11.33 2.36
C ALA A 275 28.25 11.06 3.14
N ARG A 276 29.42 11.41 2.57
CA ARG A 276 30.71 11.34 3.29
C ARG A 276 30.76 12.26 4.50
N ALA A 277 30.33 13.51 4.36
CA ALA A 277 30.33 14.47 5.47
C ALA A 277 29.37 14.02 6.58
N PHE A 278 28.20 13.49 6.20
CA PHE A 278 27.26 12.91 7.15
C PHE A 278 27.89 11.70 7.88
N ARG A 279 28.51 10.77 7.15
CA ARG A 279 29.19 9.61 7.75
C ARG A 279 30.28 10.01 8.74
N ALA A 280 31.12 10.97 8.38
CA ALA A 280 32.20 11.43 9.26
C ALA A 280 31.66 11.96 10.59
N SER A 281 30.57 12.73 10.57
CA SER A 281 29.95 13.25 11.80
C SER A 281 29.20 12.15 12.59
N LEU A 282 28.61 11.17 11.90
CA LEU A 282 28.07 9.97 12.54
C LEU A 282 29.16 9.18 13.26
N ASP A 283 30.33 9.03 12.65
CA ASP A 283 31.46 8.30 13.22
C ASP A 283 32.09 9.03 14.41
N GLU A 284 32.10 10.36 14.41
CA GLU A 284 32.53 11.16 15.56
C GLU A 284 31.55 11.05 16.74
N SER A 285 30.25 11.14 16.47
CA SER A 285 29.20 11.07 17.51
C SER A 285 28.92 9.66 18.02
N CYS A 286 29.16 8.64 17.19
CA CYS A 286 28.99 7.24 17.54
C CYS A 286 30.11 6.39 16.91
N PRO A 287 31.29 6.33 17.55
CA PRO A 287 32.46 5.66 17.00
C PRO A 287 32.21 4.20 16.60
N PRO A 288 32.77 3.74 15.46
CA PRO A 288 32.69 2.33 15.08
C PRO A 288 33.38 1.45 16.12
N ALA A 289 32.75 0.31 16.42
CA ALA A 289 33.44 -0.77 17.12
C ALA A 289 34.43 -1.46 16.16
N SER A 290 35.58 -1.89 16.68
CA SER A 290 36.61 -2.61 15.91
C SER A 290 36.09 -3.93 15.31
N ASP A 291 35.06 -4.51 15.91
CA ASP A 291 34.38 -5.76 15.52
C ASP A 291 32.91 -5.50 15.13
N GLY A 292 32.62 -4.33 14.55
CA GLY A 292 31.27 -3.85 14.26
C GLY A 292 30.36 -4.88 13.58
N ASP A 293 30.81 -5.51 12.50
CA ASP A 293 30.04 -6.50 11.73
C ASP A 293 29.71 -7.73 12.58
N LEU A 294 30.68 -8.25 13.36
CA LEU A 294 30.48 -9.41 14.22
C LEU A 294 29.51 -9.10 15.36
N ARG A 295 29.66 -7.91 15.96
CA ARG A 295 28.75 -7.44 17.01
C ARG A 295 27.33 -7.25 16.48
N PHE A 296 27.19 -6.70 15.28
CA PHE A 296 25.90 -6.53 14.63
C PHE A 296 25.28 -7.88 14.24
N ALA A 297 26.05 -8.81 13.70
CA ALA A 297 25.62 -10.19 13.44
C ALA A 297 25.12 -10.87 14.72
N GLY A 298 25.84 -10.72 15.83
CA GLY A 298 25.43 -11.22 17.15
C GLY A 298 24.10 -10.63 17.61
N PHE A 299 23.90 -9.32 17.43
CA PHE A 299 22.63 -8.65 17.73
C PHE A 299 21.48 -9.17 16.86
N LEU A 300 21.69 -9.33 15.55
CA LEU A 300 20.68 -9.92 14.67
C LEU A 300 20.35 -11.34 15.12
N GLY A 301 21.35 -12.17 15.41
CA GLY A 301 21.18 -13.53 15.91
C GLY A 301 20.36 -13.59 17.19
N GLN A 302 20.57 -12.67 18.14
CA GLN A 302 19.76 -12.57 19.36
C GLN A 302 18.31 -12.24 19.05
N ILE A 303 18.05 -11.23 18.20
CA ILE A 303 16.69 -10.85 17.80
C ILE A 303 15.95 -12.00 17.13
N LEU A 304 16.63 -12.76 16.27
CA LEU A 304 16.04 -13.92 15.60
C LEU A 304 15.55 -15.01 16.57
N THR A 305 16.11 -15.06 17.78
CA THR A 305 15.75 -16.05 18.81
C THR A 305 14.66 -15.56 19.76
N GLU A 306 14.23 -14.30 19.68
CA GLU A 306 13.20 -13.77 20.56
C GLU A 306 11.80 -14.34 20.25
N PRO A 307 10.97 -14.66 21.27
CA PRO A 307 9.59 -15.11 21.06
C PRO A 307 8.78 -14.07 20.27
N GLY A 308 8.17 -14.48 19.16
CA GLY A 308 7.37 -13.62 18.29
C GLY A 308 8.08 -13.19 16.99
N PHE A 309 9.39 -13.43 16.88
CA PHE A 309 10.11 -13.26 15.62
C PHE A 309 9.78 -14.43 14.68
N ALA A 310 9.27 -14.13 13.48
CA ALA A 310 8.92 -15.18 12.51
C ALA A 310 10.18 -15.96 12.08
N PRO A 311 10.08 -17.28 11.80
CA PRO A 311 11.23 -18.06 11.33
C PRO A 311 11.89 -17.42 10.11
N LEU A 312 13.23 -17.46 10.02
CA LEU A 312 13.98 -16.82 8.95
C LEU A 312 13.46 -17.17 7.54
N ALA A 313 13.04 -18.42 7.33
CA ALA A 313 12.45 -18.88 6.08
C ALA A 313 11.16 -18.11 5.69
N ALA A 314 10.37 -17.66 6.66
CA ALA A 314 9.17 -16.84 6.45
C ALA A 314 9.49 -15.36 6.21
N LEU A 315 10.70 -14.91 6.55
CA LEU A 315 11.16 -13.53 6.37
C LEU A 315 11.94 -13.33 5.08
N GLN A 316 12.59 -14.40 4.60
CA GLN A 316 13.24 -14.45 3.29
C GLN A 316 12.21 -14.39 2.15
N THR A 317 10.99 -14.90 2.35
CA THR A 317 9.86 -14.85 1.41
C THR A 317 9.09 -13.53 1.40
N THR A 318 9.73 -12.42 1.81
CA THR A 318 9.13 -11.08 1.76
C THR A 318 10.19 -10.01 1.43
N PRO A 319 10.45 -9.71 0.14
CA PRO A 319 11.04 -8.46 -0.26
C PRO A 319 9.98 -7.35 -0.21
N SER A 320 10.50 -6.14 -0.05
CA SER A 320 9.83 -4.85 -0.25
C SER A 320 8.59 -4.92 -1.16
N GLY A 321 7.39 -4.80 -0.58
CA GLY A 321 6.17 -4.48 -1.32
C GLY A 321 5.31 -5.63 -1.87
N ALA A 322 5.47 -6.88 -1.43
CA ALA A 322 4.70 -8.02 -1.96
C ALA A 322 3.17 -7.78 -1.98
N ARG A 323 2.60 -7.74 -3.19
CA ARG A 323 1.15 -7.83 -3.50
C ARG A 323 0.77 -9.24 -3.98
N ALA A 324 -0.49 -9.60 -3.79
CA ALA A 324 -1.10 -10.85 -4.26
C ALA A 324 -1.13 -10.95 -5.82
N PRO A 325 -1.32 -12.16 -6.40
CA PRO A 325 -1.27 -12.40 -7.85
C PRO A 325 -2.32 -11.59 -8.64
N PHE A 326 -1.96 -11.19 -9.87
CA PHE A 326 -2.81 -10.49 -10.83
C PHE A 326 -3.55 -11.50 -11.74
N ASP A 327 -4.85 -11.26 -12.01
CA ASP A 327 -5.69 -12.03 -12.94
C ASP A 327 -5.81 -11.27 -14.28
N PRO A 328 -5.32 -11.82 -15.41
CA PRO A 328 -5.18 -11.10 -16.66
C PRO A 328 -6.47 -10.93 -17.50
N ARG A 329 -7.68 -11.00 -16.90
CA ARG A 329 -8.94 -10.97 -17.66
C ARG A 329 -9.74 -9.66 -17.64
N SER A 330 -9.21 -8.56 -17.10
CA SER A 330 -9.93 -7.28 -17.04
C SER A 330 -9.20 -6.13 -17.75
N SER A 331 -9.14 -6.16 -19.08
CA SER A 331 -8.82 -4.96 -19.85
C SER A 331 -9.52 -4.95 -21.23
N SER A 332 -10.76 -4.46 -21.23
CA SER A 332 -11.38 -3.88 -22.43
C SER A 332 -12.14 -2.63 -22.02
N HIS A 333 -11.56 -1.45 -22.27
CA HIS A 333 -12.21 -0.31 -22.91
C HIS A 333 -11.23 0.86 -22.99
N ALA A 334 -10.76 1.11 -24.21
CA ALA A 334 -10.21 2.39 -24.63
C ALA A 334 -11.37 3.34 -24.97
N SER A 335 -11.28 4.60 -24.58
CA SER A 335 -11.77 5.70 -25.41
C SER A 335 -11.09 7.02 -25.04
N ALA A 336 -11.05 7.89 -26.04
CA ALA A 336 -10.18 9.04 -26.26
C ALA A 336 -10.50 10.27 -25.40
N CYS A 337 -9.52 11.19 -25.31
CA CYS A 337 -9.74 12.60 -25.65
C CYS A 337 -8.42 13.33 -25.92
N ASP A 338 -8.55 14.35 -26.77
CA ASP A 338 -7.58 14.87 -27.72
C ASP A 338 -6.70 16.04 -27.23
N ALA A 339 -5.64 16.26 -28.00
CA ALA A 339 -5.02 17.53 -28.40
C ALA A 339 -4.36 18.47 -27.35
N VAL A 340 -3.02 18.54 -27.40
CA VAL A 340 -2.29 19.81 -27.39
C VAL A 340 -1.21 19.78 -28.48
N GLN A 341 -1.33 20.70 -29.43
CA GLN A 341 -0.41 20.92 -30.55
C GLN A 341 0.97 21.37 -30.04
N THR A 342 2.05 20.81 -30.60
CA THR A 342 3.39 21.40 -30.49
C THR A 342 3.94 21.74 -31.87
N VAL A 343 4.43 22.98 -31.94
CA VAL A 343 4.95 23.68 -33.11
C VAL A 343 6.18 22.99 -33.72
N THR A 344 6.18 22.95 -35.05
CA THR A 344 7.21 22.40 -35.92
C THR A 344 8.44 23.32 -35.99
N ILE A 345 9.65 22.77 -35.83
CA ILE A 345 10.87 23.31 -36.45
C ILE A 345 11.55 22.16 -37.18
N GLY A 346 11.73 22.33 -38.49
CA GLY A 346 12.20 21.30 -39.41
C GLY A 346 13.72 21.12 -39.46
N GLY A 347 14.12 19.92 -39.82
CA GLY A 347 15.47 19.54 -40.27
C GLY A 347 15.36 18.28 -41.13
N ARG A 348 15.77 18.38 -42.40
CA ARG A 348 15.50 17.45 -43.51
C ARG A 348 16.41 16.21 -43.53
N ASN A 349 15.80 15.10 -43.96
CA ASN A 349 16.24 14.04 -44.89
C ASN A 349 17.51 13.21 -44.63
N ALA A 350 17.35 11.89 -44.55
CA ALA A 350 17.53 10.98 -45.70
C ALA A 350 17.16 9.53 -45.32
N GLY A 351 16.33 8.89 -46.13
CA GLY A 351 15.97 7.46 -45.99
C GLY A 351 16.81 6.59 -46.91
N VAL A 352 16.98 5.31 -46.56
CA VAL A 352 17.25 4.23 -47.51
C VAL A 352 16.58 2.93 -47.04
N ALA A 353 16.00 2.24 -48.01
CA ALA A 353 15.12 1.09 -47.94
C ALA A 353 15.81 -0.25 -47.61
N ARG A 354 14.97 -1.21 -47.18
CA ARG A 354 15.25 -2.66 -47.18
C ARG A 354 15.41 -3.20 -48.61
N PRO A 355 16.00 -4.40 -48.75
CA PRO A 355 15.22 -5.45 -49.43
C PRO A 355 15.30 -6.85 -48.79
N ARG A 356 14.28 -7.64 -49.14
CA ARG A 356 14.07 -9.09 -48.91
C ARG A 356 14.64 -9.92 -50.08
N ALA A 357 15.10 -11.14 -49.82
CA ALA A 357 15.09 -12.31 -50.74
C ALA A 357 15.43 -13.59 -49.91
N ARG A 358 14.54 -14.60 -49.78
CA ARG A 358 14.24 -15.79 -50.63
C ARG A 358 15.10 -17.05 -50.31
N LEU A 359 14.49 -18.10 -49.74
CA LEU A 359 14.20 -19.47 -50.27
C LEU A 359 15.24 -20.53 -49.80
N TRP A 360 14.97 -21.45 -48.83
CA TRP A 360 14.31 -22.81 -48.86
C TRP A 360 15.20 -23.92 -49.51
N PRO A 361 15.07 -25.28 -49.32
CA PRO A 361 14.26 -26.14 -48.41
C PRO A 361 14.94 -27.42 -47.81
N LEU A 362 14.10 -28.25 -47.16
CA LEU A 362 14.14 -29.72 -46.93
C LEU A 362 14.69 -30.20 -45.56
N TRP A 363 14.09 -31.13 -44.81
CA TRP A 363 13.24 -32.29 -45.14
C TRP A 363 12.18 -32.59 -44.05
N ALA A 364 11.10 -33.25 -44.47
CA ALA A 364 10.11 -33.95 -43.64
C ALA A 364 10.02 -35.42 -44.08
N ALA A 365 9.42 -36.26 -43.20
CA ALA A 365 8.92 -37.65 -43.35
C ALA A 365 9.61 -38.58 -42.34
N ALA A 366 9.01 -39.60 -41.73
CA ALA A 366 7.67 -40.21 -41.59
C ALA A 366 7.87 -41.29 -40.48
N GLY A 367 6.90 -41.92 -39.81
CA GLY A 367 5.47 -42.07 -40.05
C GLY A 367 4.82 -42.90 -38.92
N LEU A 368 3.51 -43.05 -39.03
CA LEU A 368 2.63 -43.88 -38.20
C LEU A 368 2.77 -45.38 -38.48
N GLY A 369 2.50 -46.22 -37.48
CA GLY A 369 2.18 -47.65 -37.61
C GLY A 369 1.33 -48.11 -36.41
N ALA A 370 0.28 -48.89 -36.68
CA ALA A 370 -0.94 -49.02 -35.89
C ALA A 370 -1.16 -50.44 -35.32
N LEU A 371 -1.95 -50.56 -34.22
CA LEU A 371 -2.93 -51.62 -33.84
C LEU A 371 -2.38 -53.09 -33.69
N VAL A 372 -2.83 -54.05 -32.85
CA VAL A 372 -3.97 -54.27 -31.94
C VAL A 372 -3.83 -55.67 -31.26
N LEU A 373 -4.58 -55.89 -30.15
CA LEU A 373 -5.17 -57.15 -29.61
C LEU A 373 -4.46 -58.00 -28.52
N GLY A 374 -5.27 -58.27 -27.47
CA GLY A 374 -5.24 -59.48 -26.61
C GLY A 374 -4.73 -59.20 -25.19
N GLY A 375 -5.42 -59.47 -24.09
CA GLY A 375 -6.64 -60.21 -23.79
C GLY A 375 -6.80 -60.23 -22.26
N ALA A 376 -8.03 -60.34 -21.79
CA ALA A 376 -8.44 -60.07 -20.41
C ALA A 376 -8.24 -61.26 -19.43
N LEU A 377 -8.16 -60.89 -18.14
CA LEU A 377 -8.62 -61.59 -16.93
C LEU A 377 -7.86 -62.83 -16.41
N TRP A 378 -7.28 -62.68 -15.19
CA TRP A 378 -7.52 -63.64 -14.11
C TRP A 378 -7.47 -62.96 -12.72
N ARG A 379 -8.58 -63.11 -11.98
CA ARG A 379 -8.73 -62.89 -10.54
C ARG A 379 -8.16 -64.06 -9.73
N SER A 380 -7.49 -63.77 -8.61
CA SER A 380 -7.72 -64.46 -7.32
C SER A 380 -6.90 -63.79 -6.23
N GLY A 381 -7.57 -63.31 -5.18
CA GLY A 381 -6.92 -62.71 -4.02
C GLY A 381 -6.21 -63.73 -3.13
N TRP A 382 -5.55 -63.21 -2.09
CA TRP A 382 -5.50 -63.76 -0.73
C TRP A 382 -5.16 -62.60 0.24
N PRO A 383 -5.81 -62.53 1.42
CA PRO A 383 -5.57 -61.53 2.44
C PRO A 383 -4.66 -62.08 3.56
N VAL A 384 -3.84 -61.24 4.19
CA VAL A 384 -3.36 -61.49 5.57
C VAL A 384 -3.39 -60.20 6.36
N GLU A 385 -4.18 -60.24 7.42
CA GLU A 385 -4.34 -59.21 8.42
C GLU A 385 -3.64 -59.63 9.73
N SER A 386 -3.34 -58.63 10.55
CA SER A 386 -3.10 -58.68 12.01
C SER A 386 -1.67 -59.05 12.44
N ARG A 387 -1.06 -58.48 13.49
CA ARG A 387 -1.55 -57.92 14.77
C ARG A 387 -0.58 -56.86 15.32
N ARG A 388 -1.14 -55.75 15.85
CA ARG A 388 -1.17 -55.30 17.27
C ARG A 388 0.22 -54.98 17.86
N SER A 389 0.41 -53.85 18.56
CA SER A 389 -0.41 -53.40 19.69
C SER A 389 -0.15 -51.95 20.08
N ARG A 390 -1.25 -51.26 20.47
CA ARG A 390 -1.48 -50.37 21.65
C ARG A 390 -0.25 -49.71 22.31
N ALA A 391 -0.29 -48.51 22.84
CA ALA A 391 -1.27 -47.43 22.95
C ALA A 391 -0.59 -46.32 23.77
N ALA A 392 -0.78 -45.06 23.40
CA ALA A 392 -0.87 -43.95 24.35
C ALA A 392 -1.64 -42.82 23.67
N ARG A 393 -2.89 -42.62 24.09
CA ARG A 393 -3.71 -41.45 23.72
C ARG A 393 -3.24 -40.26 24.55
N ALA A 394 -3.13 -39.11 23.91
CA ALA A 394 -3.42 -37.82 24.53
C ALA A 394 -4.69 -37.23 23.84
N PRO A 395 -5.64 -36.66 24.60
CA PRO A 395 -6.89 -36.04 24.11
C PRO A 395 -6.62 -34.57 23.72
N THR A 396 -7.28 -33.86 22.80
CA THR A 396 -8.63 -33.90 22.20
C THR A 396 -8.59 -33.25 20.81
N ASP A 397 -8.86 -34.02 19.75
CA ASP A 397 -9.22 -33.54 18.39
C ASP A 397 -10.67 -32.99 18.33
N ALA A 398 -11.07 -32.22 19.34
CA ALA A 398 -12.45 -31.73 19.48
C ALA A 398 -12.67 -30.29 18.98
N VAL A 399 -11.70 -29.69 18.28
CA VAL A 399 -11.95 -28.52 17.42
C VAL A 399 -12.16 -29.01 15.99
N ALA A 400 -13.17 -29.85 15.84
CA ALA A 400 -13.64 -30.33 14.55
C ALA A 400 -14.19 -29.16 13.71
N ARG A 401 -13.54 -28.88 12.58
CA ARG A 401 -14.14 -28.49 11.29
C ARG A 401 -15.40 -27.59 11.37
N LYS A 402 -15.34 -26.39 11.93
CA LYS A 402 -16.31 -25.35 11.56
C LYS A 402 -15.97 -24.84 10.16
N ALA A 403 -16.98 -24.72 9.29
CA ALA A 403 -16.79 -24.16 7.95
C ALA A 403 -16.15 -22.77 8.04
N ALA A 404 -15.23 -22.47 7.11
CA ALA A 404 -14.56 -21.18 7.06
C ALA A 404 -15.59 -20.06 6.93
N LEU A 405 -15.45 -19.02 7.77
CA LEU A 405 -16.31 -17.83 7.71
C LEU A 405 -15.87 -16.96 6.53
N ARG A 406 -16.79 -16.40 5.77
CA ARG A 406 -16.48 -15.49 4.66
C ARG A 406 -16.73 -14.04 5.08
N TRP A 407 -15.67 -13.23 5.04
CA TRP A 407 -15.70 -11.80 5.33
C TRP A 407 -15.72 -11.01 4.04
N GLY A 408 -16.74 -10.18 3.84
CA GLY A 408 -16.96 -9.43 2.61
C GLY A 408 -16.65 -7.94 2.71
N THR A 409 -16.00 -7.42 1.67
CA THR A 409 -15.89 -5.99 1.37
C THR A 409 -16.04 -5.79 -0.15
N THR A 410 -15.81 -4.58 -0.65
CA THR A 410 -16.08 -4.21 -2.04
C THR A 410 -14.91 -3.50 -2.71
N ALA A 411 -14.72 -3.76 -4.00
CA ALA A 411 -13.81 -3.08 -4.92
C ALA A 411 -14.14 -1.59 -5.13
N ALA A 412 -15.33 -1.11 -4.73
CA ALA A 412 -15.67 0.31 -4.73
C ALA A 412 -14.74 1.17 -3.86
N LEU A 413 -13.99 0.55 -2.94
CA LEU A 413 -12.92 1.18 -2.15
C LEU A 413 -11.58 1.26 -2.92
N GLY A 414 -11.54 0.79 -4.17
CA GLY A 414 -10.36 0.52 -4.97
C GLY A 414 -9.91 -0.94 -4.87
N ASP A 415 -9.70 -1.62 -5.99
CA ASP A 415 -9.42 -3.08 -6.07
C ASP A 415 -8.32 -3.55 -5.10
N ASP A 416 -7.20 -2.83 -5.04
CA ASP A 416 -6.06 -3.18 -4.20
C ASP A 416 -6.33 -2.91 -2.72
N ALA A 417 -6.98 -1.79 -2.40
CA ALA A 417 -7.31 -1.39 -1.02
C ALA A 417 -8.38 -2.31 -0.44
N ALA A 418 -9.42 -2.62 -1.23
CA ALA A 418 -10.46 -3.57 -0.89
C ALA A 418 -9.88 -4.94 -0.54
N ARG A 419 -8.96 -5.46 -1.37
CA ARG A 419 -8.31 -6.75 -1.14
C ARG A 419 -7.43 -6.74 0.10
N SER A 420 -6.58 -5.72 0.24
CA SER A 420 -5.71 -5.56 1.41
C SER A 420 -6.51 -5.46 2.71
N ASN A 421 -7.58 -4.66 2.71
CA ASN A 421 -8.45 -4.49 3.87
C ASN A 421 -9.23 -5.79 4.17
N ALA A 422 -9.71 -6.49 3.15
CA ALA A 422 -10.37 -7.78 3.31
C ALA A 422 -9.44 -8.79 3.99
N GLU A 423 -8.19 -8.89 3.52
CA GLU A 423 -7.18 -9.79 4.06
C GLU A 423 -6.79 -9.43 5.49
N ALA A 424 -6.58 -8.15 5.79
CA ALA A 424 -6.23 -7.68 7.13
C ALA A 424 -7.34 -8.00 8.14
N VAL A 425 -8.60 -7.69 7.80
CA VAL A 425 -9.75 -7.97 8.67
C VAL A 425 -9.99 -9.48 8.78
N ALA A 426 -9.88 -10.23 7.69
CA ALA A 426 -10.00 -11.69 7.74
C ALA A 426 -8.92 -12.32 8.64
N GLY A 427 -7.67 -11.86 8.56
CA GLY A 427 -6.58 -12.31 9.43
C GLY A 427 -6.84 -12.00 10.91
N TYR A 428 -7.28 -10.77 11.20
CA TYR A 428 -7.68 -10.36 12.55
C TYR A 428 -8.82 -11.23 13.09
N LEU A 429 -9.92 -11.37 12.34
CA LEU A 429 -11.06 -12.16 12.72
C LEU A 429 -10.68 -13.64 12.89
N ALA A 430 -9.81 -14.19 12.04
CA ALA A 430 -9.36 -15.58 12.18
C ALA A 430 -8.65 -15.83 13.51
N LEU A 431 -7.81 -14.90 13.95
CA LEU A 431 -7.12 -14.97 15.24
C LEU A 431 -8.09 -14.85 16.41
N ARG A 432 -9.04 -13.91 16.37
CA ARG A 432 -10.00 -13.69 17.48
C ARG A 432 -11.04 -14.78 17.60
N LEU A 433 -11.50 -15.31 16.46
CA LEU A 433 -12.57 -16.31 16.41
C LEU A 433 -12.03 -17.74 16.58
N GLY A 434 -10.71 -17.95 16.50
CA GLY A 434 -10.09 -19.28 16.54
C GLY A 434 -10.56 -20.20 15.39
N ARG A 435 -10.99 -19.61 14.27
CA ARG A 435 -11.52 -20.32 13.08
C ARG A 435 -11.02 -19.65 11.82
N ARG A 436 -10.91 -20.41 10.73
CA ARG A 436 -10.53 -19.85 9.43
C ARG A 436 -11.56 -18.80 8.98
N VAL A 437 -11.08 -17.64 8.55
CA VAL A 437 -11.86 -16.60 7.89
C VAL A 437 -11.24 -16.38 6.51
N THR A 438 -12.07 -16.37 5.47
CA THR A 438 -11.65 -16.13 4.09
C THR A 438 -12.14 -14.77 3.63
N PRO A 439 -11.26 -13.89 3.11
CA PRO A 439 -11.66 -12.61 2.56
C PRO A 439 -12.44 -12.82 1.26
N HIS A 440 -13.39 -11.93 1.01
CA HIS A 440 -14.21 -11.87 -0.18
C HIS A 440 -14.35 -10.41 -0.61
N VAL A 441 -14.08 -10.13 -1.88
CA VAL A 441 -14.20 -8.78 -2.44
C VAL A 441 -15.24 -8.85 -3.55
N ALA A 442 -16.39 -8.23 -3.31
CA ALA A 442 -17.42 -8.05 -4.32
C ALA A 442 -17.08 -6.88 -5.25
N VAL A 443 -17.70 -6.85 -6.43
CA VAL A 443 -17.48 -5.80 -7.44
C VAL A 443 -17.96 -4.44 -6.94
N ASP A 444 -19.10 -4.40 -6.26
CA ASP A 444 -19.67 -3.20 -5.66
C ASP A 444 -20.48 -3.56 -4.41
N TYR A 445 -21.05 -2.54 -3.75
CA TYR A 445 -21.87 -2.74 -2.56
C TYR A 445 -23.20 -3.46 -2.82
N GLY A 446 -23.77 -3.33 -4.02
CA GLY A 446 -25.00 -4.02 -4.40
C GLY A 446 -24.77 -5.52 -4.55
N ALA A 447 -23.71 -5.90 -5.28
CA ALA A 447 -23.27 -7.28 -5.40
C ALA A 447 -22.94 -7.89 -4.02
N LEU A 448 -22.22 -7.16 -3.17
CA LEU A 448 -21.88 -7.61 -1.82
C LEU A 448 -23.12 -7.90 -0.97
N GLY A 449 -24.12 -7.02 -1.01
CA GLY A 449 -25.36 -7.21 -0.27
C GLY A 449 -26.20 -8.38 -0.79
N ILE A 450 -26.23 -8.60 -2.11
CA ILE A 450 -26.84 -9.80 -2.72
C ILE A 450 -26.15 -11.06 -2.21
N GLU A 451 -24.82 -11.10 -2.26
CA GLU A 451 -24.02 -12.25 -1.84
C GLU A 451 -24.15 -12.52 -0.34
N LEU A 452 -24.29 -11.48 0.49
CA LEU A 452 -24.56 -11.60 1.91
C LEU A 452 -25.97 -12.17 2.17
N GLY A 453 -26.99 -11.69 1.45
CA GLY A 453 -28.37 -12.20 1.54
C GLY A 453 -28.47 -13.68 1.12
N ASP A 454 -27.76 -14.06 0.06
CA ASP A 454 -27.72 -15.44 -0.46
C ASP A 454 -26.83 -16.38 0.39
N GLY A 455 -26.15 -15.86 1.43
CA GLY A 455 -25.25 -16.61 2.30
C GLY A 455 -23.94 -17.04 1.63
N ARG A 456 -23.55 -16.41 0.51
CA ARG A 456 -22.23 -16.58 -0.11
C ARG A 456 -21.13 -15.90 0.70
N VAL A 457 -21.49 -14.87 1.47
CA VAL A 457 -20.66 -14.19 2.48
C VAL A 457 -21.37 -14.31 3.83
N ASP A 458 -20.63 -14.43 4.92
CA ASP A 458 -21.24 -14.57 6.26
C ASP A 458 -21.40 -13.21 6.98
N ALA A 459 -20.43 -12.31 6.82
CA ALA A 459 -20.45 -10.95 7.37
C ALA A 459 -19.77 -9.97 6.41
N ALA A 460 -20.25 -8.73 6.34
CA ALA A 460 -19.71 -7.71 5.45
C ALA A 460 -19.81 -6.30 6.02
N TRP A 461 -18.97 -5.40 5.51
CA TRP A 461 -19.02 -3.97 5.80
C TRP A 461 -19.82 -3.24 4.71
N LEU A 462 -20.90 -2.56 5.09
CA LEU A 462 -21.83 -1.89 4.17
C LEU A 462 -22.10 -0.44 4.60
N PRO A 463 -22.03 0.54 3.68
CA PRO A 463 -22.46 1.90 3.97
C PRO A 463 -23.98 1.93 4.19
N PRO A 464 -24.49 2.96 4.87
CA PRO A 464 -25.90 3.09 5.25
C PRO A 464 -26.92 2.76 4.16
N LEU A 465 -26.69 3.29 2.96
CA LEU A 465 -27.63 3.16 1.84
C LEU A 465 -27.62 1.75 1.26
N ALA A 466 -26.43 1.17 1.09
CA ALA A 466 -26.32 -0.21 0.62
C ALA A 466 -26.94 -1.20 1.60
N PHE A 467 -26.77 -0.98 2.92
CA PHE A 467 -27.42 -1.80 3.94
C PHE A 467 -28.94 -1.74 3.83
N VAL A 468 -29.52 -0.54 3.73
CA VAL A 468 -30.96 -0.34 3.59
C VAL A 468 -31.54 -1.05 2.37
N GLU A 469 -30.83 -1.02 1.24
CA GLU A 469 -31.26 -1.70 0.00
C GLU A 469 -31.32 -3.22 0.13
N VAL A 470 -30.46 -3.81 0.96
CA VAL A 470 -30.34 -5.27 1.09
C VAL A 470 -30.97 -5.86 2.34
N GLU A 471 -31.31 -5.03 3.33
CA GLU A 471 -32.03 -5.44 4.54
C GLU A 471 -33.31 -6.26 4.25
N PRO A 472 -34.15 -5.92 3.23
CA PRO A 472 -35.33 -6.72 2.89
C PRO A 472 -35.02 -8.18 2.52
N ARG A 473 -33.77 -8.52 2.21
CA ARG A 473 -33.31 -9.90 1.97
C ARG A 473 -33.05 -10.69 3.26
N GLY A 474 -33.38 -10.12 4.42
CA GLY A 474 -33.20 -10.74 5.74
C GLY A 474 -31.78 -10.59 6.32
N VAL A 475 -30.95 -9.75 5.70
CA VAL A 475 -29.63 -9.34 6.23
C VAL A 475 -29.84 -8.58 7.53
N LYS A 476 -29.00 -8.83 8.54
CA LYS A 476 -29.11 -8.19 9.86
C LYS A 476 -27.93 -7.28 10.11
N ALA A 477 -28.19 -6.06 10.59
CA ALA A 477 -27.14 -5.21 11.13
C ALA A 477 -26.66 -5.79 12.48
N LEU A 478 -25.36 -5.90 12.65
CA LEU A 478 -24.70 -6.34 13.88
C LEU A 478 -24.15 -5.14 14.64
N LEU A 479 -23.32 -4.33 13.97
CA LEU A 479 -22.67 -3.16 14.55
C LEU A 479 -22.75 -1.96 13.61
N VAL A 480 -22.67 -0.76 14.19
CA VAL A 480 -22.60 0.52 13.48
C VAL A 480 -21.34 1.25 13.92
N SER A 481 -20.59 1.78 12.95
CA SER A 481 -19.35 2.51 13.21
C SER A 481 -19.62 3.82 13.94
N GLU A 482 -18.77 4.15 14.91
CA GLU A 482 -18.79 5.43 15.60
C GLU A 482 -17.78 6.40 14.98
N ARG A 483 -18.15 7.68 14.90
CA ARG A 483 -17.26 8.81 14.60
C ARG A 483 -17.48 9.92 15.61
N ALA A 484 -16.39 10.43 16.18
CA ALA A 484 -16.39 11.35 17.31
C ALA A 484 -17.25 10.85 18.48
N GLY A 485 -17.25 9.53 18.73
CA GLY A 485 -18.03 8.88 19.79
C GLY A 485 -19.54 8.86 19.55
N ARG A 486 -20.01 9.01 18.29
CA ARG A 486 -21.42 8.87 17.93
C ARG A 486 -21.60 7.92 16.75
N PRO A 487 -22.64 7.07 16.74
CA PRO A 487 -22.96 6.18 15.62
C PRO A 487 -23.69 6.88 14.48
N ILE A 488 -23.89 8.21 14.58
CA ILE A 488 -24.63 9.02 13.61
C ILE A 488 -23.82 10.26 13.23
N TYR A 489 -23.94 10.64 11.97
CA TYR A 489 -23.44 11.89 11.42
C TYR A 489 -24.54 12.57 10.59
N GLN A 490 -24.32 13.79 10.13
CA GLN A 490 -25.26 14.52 9.27
C GLN A 490 -24.52 15.09 8.08
N SER A 491 -25.23 15.24 6.97
CA SER A 491 -24.76 16.03 5.85
C SER A 491 -24.85 17.51 6.23
N ALA A 492 -23.76 18.25 6.03
CA ALA A 492 -23.61 19.66 6.30
C ALA A 492 -23.53 20.41 4.98
N ILE A 493 -24.50 21.29 4.72
CA ILE A 493 -24.39 22.27 3.64
C ILE A 493 -23.48 23.39 4.14
N ILE A 494 -22.32 23.55 3.52
CA ILE A 494 -21.29 24.49 3.94
C ILE A 494 -21.16 25.64 2.97
N VAL A 495 -20.91 26.83 3.52
CA VAL A 495 -20.65 28.06 2.77
C VAL A 495 -19.47 28.79 3.41
N HIS A 496 -18.86 29.70 2.67
CA HIS A 496 -17.89 30.62 3.25
C HIS A 496 -18.59 31.49 4.32
N ARG A 497 -17.91 31.77 5.44
CA ARG A 497 -18.45 32.44 6.62
C ARG A 497 -19.04 33.82 6.28
N ASP A 498 -18.30 34.58 5.49
CA ASP A 498 -18.70 35.92 5.02
C ASP A 498 -19.64 35.90 3.79
N ALA A 499 -20.03 34.73 3.30
CA ALA A 499 -20.99 34.64 2.20
C ALA A 499 -22.38 35.15 2.63
N PRO A 500 -23.13 35.79 1.72
CA PRO A 500 -24.41 36.43 2.03
C PRO A 500 -25.55 35.43 2.33
N TYR A 501 -25.34 34.12 2.17
CA TYR A 501 -26.36 33.08 2.32
C TYR A 501 -26.72 32.82 3.79
N ARG A 502 -27.93 33.16 4.24
CA ARG A 502 -28.36 32.98 5.63
C ARG A 502 -29.26 31.76 5.81
N ARG A 503 -29.97 31.36 4.77
CA ARG A 503 -30.83 30.17 4.70
C ARG A 503 -30.66 29.44 3.37
N LEU A 504 -31.17 28.23 3.27
CA LEU A 504 -31.10 27.44 2.03
C LEU A 504 -31.68 28.19 0.83
N ASP A 505 -32.82 28.88 0.99
CA ASP A 505 -33.48 29.64 -0.09
C ASP A 505 -32.60 30.69 -0.77
N ASP A 506 -31.54 31.15 -0.10
CA ASP A 506 -30.63 32.16 -0.63
C ASP A 506 -29.63 31.57 -1.64
N LEU A 507 -29.54 30.23 -1.75
CA LEU A 507 -28.61 29.52 -2.64
C LEU A 507 -29.04 29.50 -4.11
N ARG A 508 -30.15 30.14 -4.48
CA ARG A 508 -30.59 30.21 -5.88
C ARG A 508 -29.49 30.82 -6.76
N GLY A 509 -29.10 30.10 -7.81
CA GLY A 509 -28.01 30.47 -8.70
C GLY A 509 -26.60 30.29 -8.13
N ALA A 510 -26.44 29.68 -6.95
CA ALA A 510 -25.12 29.43 -6.36
C ALA A 510 -24.35 28.34 -7.14
N ARG A 511 -23.02 28.47 -7.17
CA ARG A 511 -22.12 27.42 -7.67
C ARG A 511 -21.87 26.40 -6.56
N ALA A 512 -22.18 25.14 -6.81
CA ALA A 512 -22.14 24.06 -5.85
C ALA A 512 -21.02 23.05 -6.15
N ALA A 513 -20.38 22.54 -5.11
CA ALA A 513 -19.47 21.41 -5.18
C ALA A 513 -19.96 20.22 -4.33
N TRP A 514 -19.84 19.04 -4.93
CA TRP A 514 -20.19 17.76 -4.33
C TRP A 514 -18.97 16.85 -4.29
N VAL A 515 -19.04 15.82 -3.44
CA VAL A 515 -17.98 14.80 -3.36
C VAL A 515 -18.05 13.88 -4.58
N ASP A 516 -19.07 13.03 -4.62
CA ASP A 516 -19.40 12.12 -5.73
C ASP A 516 -20.88 11.74 -5.63
N HIS A 517 -21.42 11.08 -6.67
CA HIS A 517 -22.83 10.70 -6.74
C HIS A 517 -23.28 9.64 -5.72
N ASN A 518 -22.34 8.89 -5.14
CA ASN A 518 -22.59 7.78 -4.23
C ASN A 518 -22.36 8.17 -2.76
N SER A 519 -21.88 9.39 -2.49
CA SER A 519 -21.61 9.87 -1.14
C SER A 519 -22.91 10.18 -0.39
N ALA A 520 -23.22 9.39 0.65
CA ALA A 520 -24.38 9.61 1.51
C ALA A 520 -24.35 11.00 2.16
N GLY A 521 -23.24 11.34 2.81
CA GLY A 521 -23.06 12.61 3.50
C GLY A 521 -22.57 13.77 2.63
N GLY A 522 -21.94 13.51 1.47
CA GLY A 522 -21.38 14.54 0.59
C GLY A 522 -22.23 14.89 -0.62
N TYR A 523 -23.34 14.17 -0.84
CA TYR A 523 -24.23 14.40 -1.96
C TYR A 523 -25.68 13.99 -1.68
N LEU A 524 -25.98 12.72 -1.39
CA LEU A 524 -27.36 12.21 -1.45
C LEU A 524 -28.29 12.84 -0.40
N PHE A 525 -27.88 12.90 0.87
CA PHE A 525 -28.69 13.53 1.92
C PHE A 525 -28.70 15.05 1.84
N ALA A 526 -27.59 15.67 1.39
CA ALA A 526 -27.53 17.11 1.10
C ALA A 526 -28.51 17.49 -0.02
N ARG A 527 -28.53 16.71 -1.09
CA ARG A 527 -29.42 16.90 -2.23
C ARG A 527 -30.87 16.69 -1.85
N ALA A 528 -31.18 15.67 -1.05
CA ALA A 528 -32.52 15.45 -0.54
C ALA A 528 -33.02 16.62 0.33
N LEU A 529 -32.15 17.20 1.15
CA LEU A 529 -32.45 18.42 1.91
C LEU A 529 -32.77 19.59 0.96
N LEU A 530 -31.93 19.84 -0.04
CA LEU A 530 -32.15 20.91 -1.02
C LEU A 530 -33.43 20.71 -1.85
N ARG A 531 -33.76 19.47 -2.22
CA ARG A 531 -35.01 19.13 -2.92
C ARG A 531 -36.25 19.44 -2.08
N ARG A 532 -36.23 19.11 -0.79
CA ARG A 532 -37.33 19.44 0.14
C ARG A 532 -37.54 20.94 0.29
N SER A 533 -36.48 21.73 0.12
CA SER A 533 -36.53 23.20 0.09
C SER A 533 -36.82 23.77 -1.31
N GLY A 534 -37.01 22.94 -2.34
CA GLY A 534 -37.32 23.38 -3.71
C GLY A 534 -36.14 23.96 -4.50
N LEU A 535 -34.89 23.67 -4.11
CA LEU A 535 -33.69 24.36 -4.62
C LEU A 535 -32.76 23.52 -5.51
N ASP A 536 -32.94 22.19 -5.56
CA ASP A 536 -32.02 21.28 -6.26
C ASP A 536 -31.84 21.61 -7.75
N GLY A 537 -32.90 22.11 -8.40
CA GLY A 537 -32.89 22.53 -9.81
C GLY A 537 -32.53 24.00 -10.04
N GLU A 538 -32.32 24.78 -8.98
CA GLU A 538 -32.06 26.23 -9.08
C GLU A 538 -30.59 26.61 -8.85
N LEU A 539 -29.68 25.63 -8.74
CA LEU A 539 -28.23 25.85 -8.66
C LEU A 539 -27.62 26.07 -10.06
N ALA A 540 -26.74 27.05 -10.20
CA ALA A 540 -26.23 27.46 -11.52
C ALA A 540 -25.15 26.52 -12.09
N GLU A 541 -24.20 26.08 -11.26
CA GLU A 541 -23.10 25.21 -11.65
C GLU A 541 -22.88 24.14 -10.58
N GLN A 542 -22.76 22.87 -10.98
CA GLN A 542 -22.54 21.76 -10.05
C GLN A 542 -21.30 20.98 -10.46
N ARG A 543 -20.33 20.86 -9.55
CA ARG A 543 -19.05 20.16 -9.79
C ARG A 543 -18.87 19.01 -8.81
N PHE A 544 -18.26 17.92 -9.26
CA PHE A 544 -17.87 16.80 -8.41
C PHE A 544 -16.36 16.82 -8.21
N LEU A 545 -15.91 16.97 -6.96
CA LEU A 545 -14.51 17.19 -6.59
C LEU A 545 -13.83 15.96 -5.98
N GLY A 546 -14.55 14.84 -5.87
CA GLY A 546 -14.04 13.52 -5.52
C GLY A 546 -13.74 13.28 -4.05
N SER A 547 -13.62 14.32 -3.21
CA SER A 547 -13.39 14.15 -1.77
C SER A 547 -14.05 15.24 -0.92
N HIS A 548 -14.39 14.90 0.32
CA HIS A 548 -14.92 15.84 1.31
C HIS A 548 -13.97 17.01 1.59
N ALA A 549 -12.65 16.76 1.63
CA ALA A 549 -11.62 17.78 1.84
C ALA A 549 -11.52 18.74 0.65
N SER A 550 -11.63 18.23 -0.59
CA SER A 550 -11.66 19.06 -1.80
C SER A 550 -12.86 20.02 -1.79
N VAL A 551 -14.03 19.54 -1.36
CA VAL A 551 -15.24 20.38 -1.22
C VAL A 551 -15.06 21.44 -0.13
N CYS A 552 -14.55 21.07 1.05
CA CYS A 552 -14.23 22.06 2.10
C CYS A 552 -13.25 23.13 1.59
N ARG A 553 -12.20 22.73 0.87
CA ARG A 553 -11.19 23.64 0.32
C ARG A 553 -11.79 24.60 -0.71
N ALA A 554 -12.57 24.09 -1.66
CA ALA A 554 -13.19 24.91 -2.70
C ALA A 554 -14.13 25.98 -2.12
N VAL A 555 -14.86 25.65 -1.04
CA VAL A 555 -15.70 26.61 -0.31
C VAL A 555 -14.85 27.63 0.46
N ALA A 556 -13.77 27.18 1.14
CA ALA A 556 -12.85 28.08 1.85
C ALA A 556 -12.14 29.07 0.91
N ASP A 557 -11.77 28.60 -0.29
CA ASP A 557 -11.11 29.40 -1.33
C ASP A 557 -12.07 30.20 -2.21
N ARG A 558 -13.38 30.11 -1.93
CA ARG A 558 -14.46 30.77 -2.70
C ARG A 558 -14.47 30.41 -4.19
N GLU A 559 -13.90 29.26 -4.54
CA GLU A 559 -13.98 28.69 -5.88
C GLU A 559 -15.42 28.30 -6.21
N VAL A 560 -16.17 27.87 -5.18
CA VAL A 560 -17.61 27.63 -5.20
C VAL A 560 -18.28 28.35 -4.05
N ASP A 561 -19.58 28.56 -4.18
CA ASP A 561 -20.38 29.33 -3.23
C ASP A 561 -20.93 28.44 -2.10
N VAL A 562 -21.22 27.18 -2.44
CA VAL A 562 -21.76 26.17 -1.53
C VAL A 562 -21.13 24.80 -1.79
N GLY A 563 -21.04 23.97 -0.76
CA GLY A 563 -20.70 22.56 -0.91
C GLY A 563 -21.39 21.69 0.14
N ALA A 564 -21.29 20.37 0.00
CA ALA A 564 -21.72 19.43 1.04
C ALA A 564 -20.58 18.54 1.54
N THR A 565 -20.55 18.37 2.85
CA THR A 565 -19.68 17.42 3.53
C THR A 565 -20.43 16.75 4.68
N PHE A 566 -19.79 15.90 5.48
CA PHE A 566 -20.40 15.35 6.68
C PHE A 566 -19.83 15.99 7.95
N GLY A 567 -20.58 15.92 9.04
CA GLY A 567 -20.13 16.32 10.36
C GLY A 567 -21.01 15.79 11.48
N VAL A 568 -20.58 16.05 12.70
CA VAL A 568 -21.32 15.72 13.92
C VAL A 568 -21.71 17.03 14.61
N ARG A 569 -23.00 17.14 14.94
CA ARG A 569 -23.54 18.23 15.76
C ARG A 569 -23.55 17.81 17.22
N GLY A 570 -22.79 18.52 18.06
CA GLY A 570 -22.75 18.34 19.51
C GLY A 570 -23.90 19.03 20.23
N ASP A 571 -24.16 18.61 21.47
CA ASP A 571 -25.34 19.01 22.25
C ASP A 571 -25.31 20.49 22.69
N ALA A 572 -24.15 21.15 22.62
CA ALA A 572 -23.95 22.57 22.93
C ALA A 572 -23.77 23.45 21.68
N GLY A 573 -24.12 22.95 20.48
CA GLY A 573 -23.93 23.67 19.22
C GLY A 573 -22.49 23.60 18.66
N THR A 574 -21.60 22.85 19.30
CA THR A 574 -20.28 22.52 18.77
C THR A 574 -20.43 21.70 17.49
N THR A 575 -19.84 22.20 16.41
CA THR A 575 -19.88 21.55 15.09
C THR A 575 -18.52 20.96 14.80
N VAL A 576 -18.46 19.64 14.59
CA VAL A 576 -17.25 18.95 14.15
C VAL A 576 -17.43 18.58 12.68
N LEU A 577 -16.84 19.37 11.78
CA LEU A 577 -16.65 19.01 10.38
C LEU A 577 -15.31 18.30 10.25
N ALA A 578 -15.26 17.03 10.66
CA ALA A 578 -14.03 16.23 10.65
C ALA A 578 -13.25 16.31 9.31
N PRO A 579 -13.88 16.32 8.12
CA PRO A 579 -13.17 16.39 6.84
C PRO A 579 -12.59 17.77 6.49
N CYS A 580 -12.97 18.82 7.22
CA CYS A 580 -12.38 20.15 7.06
C CYS A 580 -11.22 20.39 8.04
N GLY A 581 -10.89 19.42 8.91
CA GLY A 581 -9.84 19.53 9.93
C GLY A 581 -8.44 19.82 9.36
N ASP A 582 -8.16 19.30 8.17
CA ASP A 582 -6.89 19.49 7.43
C ASP A 582 -6.65 20.93 6.94
N LEU A 583 -7.66 21.79 7.05
CA LEU A 583 -7.56 23.22 6.70
C LEU A 583 -7.03 24.08 7.84
N ALA A 584 -6.80 23.53 9.04
CA ALA A 584 -6.31 24.25 10.22
C ALA A 584 -7.10 25.56 10.46
N GLU A 585 -6.44 26.73 10.53
CA GLU A 585 -7.14 28.01 10.72
C GLU A 585 -8.13 28.34 9.59
N ARG A 586 -7.90 27.86 8.37
CA ARG A 586 -8.79 28.10 7.22
C ARG A 586 -10.13 27.39 7.37
N ALA A 587 -10.25 26.34 8.20
CA ALA A 587 -11.55 25.78 8.56
C ALA A 587 -12.47 26.82 9.23
N ARG A 588 -11.90 27.83 9.90
CA ARG A 588 -12.66 28.96 10.47
C ARG A 588 -13.24 29.89 9.41
N SER A 589 -12.85 29.78 8.14
CA SER A 589 -13.51 30.52 7.06
C SER A 589 -14.80 29.86 6.60
N ILE A 590 -15.09 28.63 7.04
CA ILE A 590 -16.28 27.88 6.67
C ILE A 590 -17.31 27.99 7.80
N ARG A 591 -18.59 28.00 7.43
CA ARG A 591 -19.70 27.75 8.35
C ARG A 591 -20.72 26.80 7.72
N VAL A 592 -21.41 26.07 8.58
CA VAL A 592 -22.56 25.27 8.15
C VAL A 592 -23.77 26.19 7.99
N LEU A 593 -24.41 26.11 6.84
CA LEU A 593 -25.66 26.79 6.53
C LEU A 593 -26.85 25.98 7.04
N ASP A 594 -26.87 24.67 6.80
CA ASP A 594 -27.94 23.78 7.28
C ASP A 594 -27.47 22.31 7.35
N TRP A 595 -28.28 21.47 7.98
CA TRP A 595 -28.00 20.05 8.24
C TRP A 595 -29.12 19.14 7.71
N SER A 596 -28.74 17.99 7.16
CA SER A 596 -29.71 16.93 6.83
C SER A 596 -30.27 16.26 8.09
N ALA A 597 -31.24 15.35 7.90
CA ALA A 597 -31.56 14.35 8.92
C ALA A 597 -30.32 13.51 9.29
N PRO A 598 -30.26 12.92 10.51
CA PRO A 598 -29.21 11.98 10.90
C PRO A 598 -29.03 10.83 9.90
N ILE A 599 -27.77 10.50 9.67
CA ILE A 599 -27.29 9.42 8.82
C ILE A 599 -26.53 8.45 9.74
N PRO A 600 -26.88 7.15 9.75
CA PRO A 600 -26.11 6.17 10.51
C PRO A 600 -24.68 6.04 10.00
N GLY A 601 -23.80 5.54 10.86
CA GLY A 601 -22.48 5.05 10.50
C GLY A 601 -22.55 3.85 9.54
N ASP A 602 -21.38 3.46 9.04
CA ASP A 602 -21.26 2.26 8.24
C ASP A 602 -21.54 1.01 9.11
N THR A 603 -22.06 -0.02 8.48
CA THR A 603 -22.68 -1.16 9.14
C THR A 603 -21.82 -2.39 8.98
N ILE A 604 -21.60 -3.13 10.07
CA ILE A 604 -21.21 -4.53 9.98
C ILE A 604 -22.50 -5.34 9.91
N ALA A 605 -22.76 -5.95 8.77
CA ALA A 605 -23.97 -6.72 8.51
C ALA A 605 -23.65 -8.22 8.41
N VAL A 606 -24.59 -9.07 8.80
CA VAL A 606 -24.45 -10.53 8.76
C VAL A 606 -25.58 -11.16 7.96
N ARG A 607 -25.28 -12.31 7.34
CA ARG A 607 -26.23 -13.05 6.52
C ARG A 607 -27.45 -13.53 7.33
N PRO A 608 -28.59 -13.81 6.67
CA PRO A 608 -29.72 -14.47 7.31
C PRO A 608 -29.31 -15.81 7.93
N GLY A 609 -29.78 -16.07 9.15
CA GLY A 609 -29.58 -17.37 9.82
C GLY A 609 -28.14 -17.69 10.21
N LEU A 610 -27.25 -16.70 10.35
CA LEU A 610 -25.94 -16.91 11.00
C LEU A 610 -26.17 -17.28 12.47
N ASP A 611 -25.46 -18.29 12.97
CA ASP A 611 -25.69 -18.81 14.32
C ASP A 611 -25.30 -17.80 15.41
N ALA A 612 -26.06 -17.76 16.49
CA ALA A 612 -25.90 -16.76 17.55
C ALA A 612 -24.51 -16.78 18.21
N ALA A 613 -23.88 -17.95 18.31
CA ALA A 613 -22.54 -18.07 18.87
C ALA A 613 -21.48 -17.41 17.96
N THR A 614 -21.56 -17.63 16.65
CA THR A 614 -20.69 -16.93 15.68
C THR A 614 -20.93 -15.42 15.70
N THR A 615 -22.20 -15.00 15.75
CA THR A 615 -22.57 -13.57 15.79
C THR A 615 -21.98 -12.87 17.01
N ALA A 616 -22.11 -13.46 18.21
CA ALA A 616 -21.55 -12.89 19.44
C ALA A 616 -20.01 -12.79 19.41
N LEU A 617 -19.34 -13.78 18.80
CA LEU A 617 -17.89 -13.75 18.63
C LEU A 617 -17.44 -12.67 17.65
N LEU A 618 -18.17 -12.45 16.55
CA LEU A 618 -17.91 -11.36 15.61
C LEU A 618 -18.07 -10.01 16.30
N GLU A 619 -19.16 -9.82 17.04
CA GLU A 619 -19.43 -8.59 17.78
C GLU A 619 -18.29 -8.27 18.76
N SER A 620 -17.91 -9.25 19.58
CA SER A 620 -16.79 -9.11 20.51
C SER A 620 -15.46 -8.83 19.80
N ALA A 621 -15.23 -9.37 18.61
CA ALA A 621 -14.01 -9.11 17.86
C ALA A 621 -13.97 -7.67 17.34
N PHE A 622 -15.05 -7.17 16.73
CA PHE A 622 -15.08 -5.80 16.22
C PHE A 622 -15.02 -4.74 17.32
N VAL A 623 -15.69 -4.96 18.46
CA VAL A 623 -15.65 -4.03 19.60
C VAL A 623 -14.26 -3.93 20.22
N GLN A 624 -13.47 -5.01 20.18
CA GLN A 624 -12.10 -5.06 20.73
C GLN A 624 -11.03 -4.75 19.68
N MET A 625 -11.41 -4.25 18.51
CA MET A 625 -10.49 -3.92 17.45
C MET A 625 -9.61 -2.72 17.84
N SER A 626 -8.35 -2.72 17.42
CA SER A 626 -7.42 -1.64 17.76
C SER A 626 -7.82 -0.34 17.07
N ARG A 627 -7.55 0.81 17.72
CA ARG A 627 -7.80 2.13 17.14
C ARG A 627 -7.12 2.33 15.78
N GLU A 628 -5.92 1.76 15.61
CA GLU A 628 -5.18 1.83 14.35
C GLU A 628 -5.95 1.13 13.21
N MET A 629 -6.50 -0.07 13.45
CA MET A 629 -7.27 -0.80 12.43
C MET A 629 -8.64 -0.16 12.19
N LEU A 630 -9.30 0.33 13.24
CA LEU A 630 -10.56 1.07 13.13
C LEU A 630 -10.41 2.33 12.26
N SER A 631 -9.36 3.12 12.50
CA SER A 631 -9.08 4.35 11.74
C SER A 631 -8.65 4.07 10.30
N SER A 632 -7.75 3.11 10.09
CA SER A 632 -7.16 2.84 8.77
C SER A 632 -8.07 2.06 7.81
N VAL A 633 -8.94 1.19 8.33
CA VAL A 633 -9.80 0.32 7.50
C VAL A 633 -11.24 0.84 7.44
N PHE A 634 -11.80 1.23 8.59
CA PHE A 634 -13.22 1.56 8.72
C PHE A 634 -13.48 3.06 8.83
N HIS A 635 -12.42 3.87 8.94
CA HIS A 635 -12.52 5.31 9.19
C HIS A 635 -13.46 5.62 10.37
N ALA A 636 -13.28 4.87 11.46
CA ALA A 636 -14.13 4.89 12.64
C ALA A 636 -13.29 4.96 13.91
N ASP A 637 -13.89 5.47 14.99
CA ASP A 637 -13.30 5.51 16.33
C ASP A 637 -13.70 4.28 17.17
N GLY A 638 -14.75 3.58 16.74
CA GLY A 638 -15.34 2.46 17.48
C GLY A 638 -16.53 1.83 16.73
N PHE A 639 -17.17 0.87 17.39
CA PHE A 639 -18.40 0.23 16.94
C PHE A 639 -19.36 0.08 18.13
N VAL A 640 -20.65 0.26 17.87
CA VAL A 640 -21.74 0.00 18.82
C VAL A 640 -22.78 -0.92 18.23
N ALA A 641 -23.59 -1.54 19.07
CA ALA A 641 -24.71 -2.38 18.64
C ALA A 641 -25.63 -1.62 17.69
N ALA A 642 -26.05 -2.30 16.63
CA ALA A 642 -26.93 -1.69 15.65
C ALA A 642 -28.36 -1.51 16.17
N ASP A 643 -28.89 -0.30 16.01
CA ASP A 643 -30.29 0.03 16.24
C ASP A 643 -31.00 0.24 14.88
N PRO A 644 -32.05 -0.55 14.56
CA PRO A 644 -32.80 -0.41 13.31
C PRO A 644 -33.43 0.98 13.08
N SER A 645 -33.67 1.75 14.14
CA SER A 645 -34.21 3.11 14.05
C SER A 645 -33.22 4.09 13.41
N PHE A 646 -31.90 3.82 13.50
CA PHE A 646 -30.89 4.69 12.90
C PHE A 646 -31.02 4.79 11.37
N TYR A 647 -31.59 3.76 10.72
CA TYR A 647 -31.68 3.68 9.26
C TYR A 647 -33.01 4.19 8.69
N GLU A 648 -33.97 4.62 9.52
CA GLU A 648 -35.29 5.08 9.04
C GLU A 648 -35.20 6.26 8.06
N GLY A 649 -34.33 7.24 8.36
CA GLY A 649 -34.11 8.39 7.48
C GLY A 649 -33.52 7.98 6.12
N ALA A 650 -32.60 7.02 6.11
CA ALA A 650 -32.02 6.46 4.89
C ALA A 650 -33.06 5.66 4.09
N ARG A 651 -33.90 4.85 4.75
CA ARG A 651 -35.01 4.10 4.12
C ARG A 651 -35.98 5.01 3.40
N ALA A 652 -36.33 6.16 3.98
CA ALA A 652 -37.21 7.12 3.32
C ALA A 652 -36.63 7.68 2.02
N LEU A 653 -35.29 7.80 1.91
CA LEU A 653 -34.62 8.27 0.70
C LEU A 653 -34.50 7.19 -0.37
N VAL A 654 -34.18 5.95 0.01
CA VAL A 654 -34.13 4.82 -0.93
C VAL A 654 -35.54 4.44 -1.40
N GLY A 655 -36.52 4.44 -0.50
CA GLY A 655 -37.93 4.13 -0.78
C GLY A 655 -38.66 5.15 -1.65
N THR A 656 -38.09 6.33 -1.87
CA THR A 656 -38.61 7.35 -2.81
C THR A 656 -38.00 7.21 -4.22
N GLY A 657 -37.14 6.21 -4.46
CA GLY A 657 -36.36 6.03 -5.70
C GLY A 657 -36.93 5.09 -6.77
N THR A 658 -38.14 4.54 -6.63
CA THR A 658 -38.81 3.81 -7.73
C THR A 658 -39.83 4.70 -8.43
N GLY A 659 -39.33 5.74 -9.10
CA GLY A 659 -40.11 6.63 -9.94
C GLY A 659 -39.23 7.21 -11.05
N THR A 660 -39.23 6.50 -12.18
CA THR A 660 -38.83 6.91 -13.54
C THR A 660 -38.39 8.36 -13.77
N GLY A 661 -37.20 8.52 -14.37
CA GLY A 661 -36.87 9.59 -15.33
C GLY A 661 -36.20 10.84 -14.79
N GLU A 662 -34.87 10.92 -14.92
CA GLU A 662 -34.12 11.91 -15.75
C GLU A 662 -32.61 11.66 -15.65
#